data_AF-A0A964E3N5-F1
#
_entry.id   AF-A0A964E3N5-F1
#
_cell.length_a   1.000
_cell.length_b   1.000
_cell.length_c   1.000
_cell.angle_alpha   90.00
_cell.angle_beta   90.00
_cell.angle_gamma   90.00
#
_symmetry.space_group_name_H-M   'P 1'
#
loop_
_entity.id
_entity.type
_entity.pdbx_description
1 polymer ?
#
loop_
_entity_poly.entity_id
_entity_poly.type
_entity_poly.pdbx_seq_one_letter_code
_entity_poly.pdbx_strand_id
1 'polypeptide(L)'
;MLFAAPNMPLLVTAGLSLLTSPGETSPGSGNGDGGGDDGSSPGPTPADISGLSGWWDAGTATSWNTPVATLADLSGGSTTITPYHYYTGTGVTPAVLMTTPRLNGLLGGIGAPTAQASYTPTLDADTGLTVSALSLSPDIAWTLVLVWSRPNRRQGTYYFNTNPVALITVNGTVVLSLSSIGNTLSLFPTGANVTLSASLARRHSQAIILRNTPGAGVDAWLDGVLVVSGVANPLPAGVTGPVTLLHDMTLQGAAQLWFHELATWPRALTAAEVTMLITYTARWSLGTRKGVSLLIMGQSNSSYFVASGGAQLMANGLAWYLGALAGNIIFQPSGSYFDPDRYTQVNGHPISNSTAPLFPPGAGSGTFLTNPGDGSDPATWALGPDGLATQAYLTGASAIPTAEDLNDIGAILWPWTEQDSTAPYAQKALYTGTIKRLATLTRAMLGRNADNLPLLMWNAIPYESDTGLQMVREAIADIAADGTDNLNLFLTQTADSIPLNATYDPTSGLWSGGDATHRDETDEITFGLRGAHGAARAISAAGFADAITTIPGTMPFLGPKILTAQLNASTVIITIQHDQGNDILLPLQAALGAGWAVMDGGTVASPGPIITAIAASRIDATHLQITLASAPTHAAANCLLFYPYGSTQIGRGDAVTDNFATVGWPAGWEMTAQLGSAWAMNFPLQATSYGIPLSAT
;
A
#
# COMPACT_ATOMS: atom_id res chain seq x y z
N MET A 1 13.59 9.49 -24.31
CA MET A 1 12.89 10.79 -24.31
C MET A 1 12.76 11.25 -22.88
N LEU A 2 13.16 12.48 -22.59
CA LEU A 2 13.11 13.09 -21.26
C LEU A 2 11.67 13.38 -20.86
N PHE A 3 11.23 12.88 -19.71
CA PHE A 3 10.15 13.48 -18.93
C PHE A 3 10.66 13.75 -17.52
N ALA A 4 11.43 14.82 -17.39
CA ALA A 4 11.43 15.62 -16.18
C ALA A 4 10.54 16.81 -16.49
N ALA A 5 9.33 16.84 -15.95
CA ALA A 5 8.58 18.07 -15.80
C ALA A 5 8.86 18.60 -14.38
N PRO A 6 9.80 19.54 -14.20
CA PRO A 6 9.81 20.35 -12.99
C PRO A 6 8.61 21.28 -13.07
N ASN A 7 7.89 21.45 -11.96
CA ASN A 7 6.73 22.34 -11.78
C ASN A 7 5.36 21.73 -12.07
N MET A 8 4.94 20.80 -11.21
CA MET A 8 3.53 20.72 -10.81
C MET A 8 3.46 21.09 -9.32
N PRO A 9 2.72 22.13 -8.92
CA PRO A 9 2.51 22.45 -7.52
C PRO A 9 1.62 21.35 -6.92
N LEU A 10 2.18 20.56 -6.00
CA LEU A 10 1.40 19.76 -5.06
C LEU A 10 0.52 20.73 -4.25
N LEU A 11 -0.79 20.46 -4.26
CA LEU A 11 -1.83 21.34 -3.72
C LEU A 11 -1.46 21.93 -2.36
N VAL A 12 -1.30 23.26 -2.34
CA VAL A 12 -1.38 24.08 -1.13
C VAL A 12 -2.43 25.17 -1.36
N THR A 13 -3.38 25.27 -0.43
CA THR A 13 -4.34 26.36 -0.12
C THR A 13 -5.52 26.59 -1.08
N ALA A 14 -6.74 26.94 -0.64
CA ALA A 14 -7.12 27.80 0.48
C ALA A 14 -8.48 27.42 1.12
N GLY A 15 -8.67 27.84 2.37
CA GLY A 15 -9.88 27.58 3.15
C GLY A 15 -11.10 28.41 2.79
N LEU A 16 -12.25 27.94 3.26
CA LEU A 16 -13.41 28.74 3.63
C LEU A 16 -14.03 28.11 4.89
N SER A 17 -14.23 28.96 5.89
CA SER A 17 -14.97 28.64 7.12
C SER A 17 -16.46 28.53 6.79
N LEU A 18 -17.12 27.49 7.31
CA LEU A 18 -18.55 27.56 7.61
C LEU A 18 -18.85 26.72 8.86
N LEU A 19 -18.86 27.42 9.99
CA LEU A 19 -19.65 27.07 11.16
C LEU A 19 -21.11 26.83 10.74
N THR A 20 -21.63 25.64 11.01
CA THR A 20 -22.94 25.46 11.66
C THR A 20 -22.91 24.17 12.46
N SER A 21 -22.96 24.30 13.77
CA SER A 21 -23.30 23.24 14.72
C SER A 21 -24.67 22.62 14.43
N PRO A 22 -24.83 21.31 14.60
CA PRO A 22 -25.99 20.74 15.26
C PRO A 22 -25.54 20.43 16.69
N GLY A 23 -25.86 21.26 17.68
CA GLY A 23 -27.20 21.26 18.25
C GLY A 23 -27.22 20.24 19.38
N GLU A 24 -26.74 20.66 20.55
CA GLU A 24 -26.94 19.96 21.81
C GLU A 24 -28.43 19.64 22.02
N THR A 25 -28.74 18.38 22.27
CA THR A 25 -29.82 18.02 23.18
C THR A 25 -29.34 16.90 24.06
N SER A 26 -28.85 17.27 25.25
CA SER A 26 -29.05 16.44 26.44
C SER A 26 -30.56 16.36 26.68
N PRO A 27 -31.11 15.18 27.00
CA PRO A 27 -31.27 14.91 28.42
C PRO A 27 -31.06 13.44 28.81
N GLY A 28 -30.52 13.23 30.01
CA GLY A 28 -30.75 11.99 30.75
C GLY A 28 -29.50 11.26 31.19
N SER A 29 -29.06 11.57 32.40
CA SER A 29 -28.28 10.67 33.25
C SER A 29 -28.86 9.25 33.25
N GLY A 30 -28.04 8.27 32.89
CA GLY A 30 -28.35 6.86 33.03
C GLY A 30 -27.10 6.01 32.82
N ASN A 31 -26.54 5.50 33.92
CA ASN A 31 -25.59 4.40 33.91
C ASN A 31 -26.07 3.27 32.99
N GLY A 32 -25.19 2.74 32.16
CA GLY A 32 -25.43 1.53 31.40
C GLY A 32 -24.34 1.26 30.38
N ASP A 33 -23.54 0.23 30.65
CA ASP A 33 -22.50 -0.34 29.79
C ASP A 33 -22.93 -0.47 28.32
N GLY A 34 -22.07 -0.03 27.41
CA GLY A 34 -22.19 -0.22 25.98
C GLY A 34 -20.84 0.02 25.31
N GLY A 35 -20.08 -1.06 25.11
CA GLY A 35 -18.69 -1.03 24.65
C GLY A 35 -18.51 -0.44 23.26
N GLY A 36 -17.69 0.60 23.19
CA GLY A 36 -16.89 0.97 22.03
C GLY A 36 -15.42 0.74 22.38
N ASP A 37 -14.70 0.02 21.52
CA ASP A 37 -13.25 -0.17 21.59
C ASP A 37 -12.54 1.17 21.30
N ASP A 38 -12.56 2.06 22.27
CA ASP A 38 -11.55 3.12 22.38
C ASP A 38 -10.26 2.43 22.81
N GLY A 39 -9.14 2.75 22.16
CA GLY A 39 -7.80 2.19 22.43
C GLY A 39 -7.22 2.47 23.83
N SER A 40 -8.05 2.65 24.85
CA SER A 40 -7.64 2.61 26.26
C SER A 40 -7.22 1.19 26.60
N SER A 41 -5.92 0.93 26.55
CA SER A 41 -5.34 -0.24 27.22
C SER A 41 -5.83 -0.23 28.68
N PRO A 42 -6.44 -1.31 29.20
CA PRO A 42 -6.88 -1.41 30.61
C PRO A 42 -5.69 -1.52 31.60
N GLY A 43 -4.51 -1.03 31.21
CA GLY A 43 -3.25 -1.10 31.94
C GLY A 43 -2.85 0.24 32.58
N PRO A 44 -1.76 0.24 33.36
CA PRO A 44 -1.23 1.45 33.96
C PRO A 44 -0.82 2.45 32.88
N THR A 45 -0.95 3.75 33.15
CA THR A 45 -0.49 4.85 32.31
C THR A 45 0.73 5.53 32.95
N PRO A 46 1.47 6.38 32.21
CA PRO A 46 2.54 7.19 32.79
C PRO A 46 2.04 8.05 33.97
N ALA A 47 0.78 8.48 33.95
CA ALA A 47 0.18 9.30 35.00
C ALA A 47 0.00 8.55 36.32
N ASP A 48 0.01 7.21 36.33
CA ASP A 48 -0.07 6.41 37.56
C ASP A 48 1.24 6.46 38.36
N ILE A 49 2.34 6.90 37.75
CA ILE A 49 3.64 7.05 38.40
C ILE A 49 3.82 8.50 38.88
N SER A 50 3.89 8.68 40.20
CA SER A 50 3.96 10.01 40.83
C SER A 50 5.10 10.90 40.31
N GLY A 51 4.85 12.21 40.21
CA GLY A 51 5.86 13.19 39.80
C GLY A 51 6.17 13.20 38.31
N LEU A 52 5.25 12.72 37.46
CA LEU A 52 5.30 12.91 36.01
C LEU A 52 5.35 14.41 35.69
N SER A 53 6.34 14.82 34.89
CA SER A 53 6.53 16.23 34.49
C SER A 53 6.12 16.53 33.05
N GLY A 54 5.86 15.49 32.25
CA GLY A 54 5.37 15.65 30.90
C GLY A 54 5.08 14.29 30.26
N TRP A 55 3.97 14.20 29.54
CA TRP A 55 3.56 13.00 28.80
C TRP A 55 2.84 13.41 27.50
N TRP A 56 3.31 12.88 26.38
CA TRP A 56 2.79 13.18 25.06
C TRP A 56 2.58 11.88 24.28
N ASP A 57 1.35 11.60 23.87
CA ASP A 57 0.97 10.38 23.15
C ASP A 57 0.35 10.73 21.79
N ALA A 58 1.05 10.38 20.72
CA ALA A 58 0.57 10.52 19.34
C ALA A 58 -0.21 9.28 18.85
N GLY A 59 -0.17 8.17 19.60
CA GLY A 59 -0.79 6.90 19.25
C GLY A 59 -2.31 6.92 19.22
N THR A 60 -2.91 7.84 19.96
CA THR A 60 -4.36 7.91 20.23
C THR A 60 -4.98 9.20 19.70
N ALA A 61 -4.38 9.80 18.67
CA ALA A 61 -4.87 11.05 18.09
C ALA A 61 -6.35 10.95 17.68
N THR A 62 -7.14 11.96 18.06
CA THR A 62 -8.57 12.05 17.75
C THR A 62 -8.85 12.43 16.29
N SER A 63 -7.84 12.89 15.57
CA SER A 63 -7.87 13.19 14.14
C SER A 63 -6.59 12.71 13.46
N TRP A 64 -6.73 12.12 12.27
CA TRP A 64 -5.64 11.60 11.47
C TRP A 64 -5.45 12.45 10.20
N ASN A 65 -4.24 12.42 9.64
CA ASN A 65 -3.78 13.28 8.53
C ASN A 65 -4.04 14.77 8.75
N THR A 66 -3.92 15.22 9.99
CA THR A 66 -4.02 16.62 10.35
C THR A 66 -2.63 17.20 10.63
N PRO A 67 -2.34 18.44 10.18
CA PRO A 67 -1.12 19.14 10.57
C PRO A 67 -0.97 19.24 12.09
N VAL A 68 0.24 18.97 12.58
CA VAL A 68 0.60 19.06 13.98
C VAL A 68 1.41 20.33 14.20
N ALA A 69 0.76 21.36 14.75
CA ALA A 69 1.46 22.57 15.21
C ALA A 69 2.09 22.39 16.60
N THR A 70 1.44 21.60 17.46
CA THR A 70 1.90 21.25 18.81
C THR A 70 1.32 19.90 19.20
N LEU A 71 2.05 19.13 20.00
CA LEU A 71 1.49 17.99 20.73
C LEU A 71 1.27 18.39 22.20
N ALA A 72 0.03 18.28 22.66
CA ALA A 72 -0.37 18.67 24.01
C ALA A 72 0.16 17.69 25.05
N ASP A 73 0.50 18.21 26.23
CA ASP A 73 0.91 17.42 27.38
C ASP A 73 -0.31 16.88 28.14
N LEU A 74 -0.39 15.56 28.24
CA LEU A 74 -1.45 14.80 28.88
C LEU A 74 -1.25 14.69 30.40
N SER A 75 -0.09 15.09 30.94
CA SER A 75 0.17 15.09 32.38
C SER A 75 -0.45 16.28 33.13
N GLY A 76 -0.93 17.30 32.39
CA GLY A 76 -1.43 18.55 32.96
C GLY A 76 -0.35 19.60 33.28
N GLY A 77 0.92 19.30 33.01
CA GLY A 77 2.06 20.20 33.20
C GLY A 77 2.15 21.35 32.20
N SER A 78 1.32 21.33 31.14
CA SER A 78 1.20 22.40 30.14
C SER A 78 2.49 22.68 29.33
N THR A 79 3.39 21.70 29.23
CA THR A 79 4.59 21.80 28.38
C THR A 79 4.32 21.17 27.03
N THR A 80 4.35 21.91 25.93
CA THR A 80 4.04 21.33 24.60
C THR A 80 5.29 20.82 23.89
N ILE A 81 5.17 19.74 23.11
CA ILE A 81 6.14 19.41 22.05
C ILE A 81 5.76 20.22 20.81
N THR A 82 6.77 20.78 20.14
CA THR A 82 6.60 21.54 18.89
C THR A 82 7.45 20.95 17.76
N PRO A 83 7.05 21.16 16.50
CA PRO A 83 7.90 20.93 15.33
C PRO A 83 9.29 21.55 15.49
N TYR A 84 10.32 20.82 15.08
CA TYR A 84 11.68 21.33 14.92
C TYR A 84 12.09 21.22 13.46
N HIS A 85 12.71 22.27 12.92
CA HIS A 85 13.34 22.26 11.60
C HIS A 85 14.69 22.97 11.68
N TYR A 86 15.72 22.45 10.98
CA TYR A 86 17.04 23.08 10.98
C TYR A 86 17.12 24.27 10.02
N TYR A 87 16.55 24.15 8.82
CA TYR A 87 16.63 25.22 7.83
C TYR A 87 15.61 26.34 8.09
N THR A 88 16.10 27.57 8.30
CA THR A 88 15.28 28.76 8.60
C THR A 88 15.38 29.84 7.51
N GLY A 89 15.98 29.53 6.35
CA GLY A 89 16.18 30.47 5.25
C GLY A 89 14.90 30.82 4.49
N THR A 90 14.86 32.01 3.86
CA THR A 90 13.75 32.44 3.01
C THR A 90 13.62 31.54 1.77
N GLY A 91 12.42 31.01 1.52
CA GLY A 91 12.09 30.23 0.32
C GLY A 91 12.05 28.72 0.50
N VAL A 92 12.24 28.20 1.72
CA VAL A 92 12.06 26.78 2.05
C VAL A 92 10.91 26.67 3.04
N THR A 93 9.84 25.97 2.66
CA THR A 93 8.76 25.58 3.55
C THR A 93 9.06 24.16 4.03
N PRO A 94 9.37 23.94 5.31
CA PRO A 94 9.61 22.59 5.81
C PRO A 94 8.39 21.70 5.58
N ALA A 95 8.59 20.40 5.43
CA ALA A 95 7.46 19.48 5.35
C ALA A 95 6.63 19.55 6.64
N VAL A 96 5.31 19.52 6.47
CA VAL A 96 4.37 19.61 7.60
C VAL A 96 4.39 18.29 8.37
N LEU A 97 4.52 18.37 9.70
CA LEU A 97 4.30 17.22 10.57
C LEU A 97 2.83 16.85 10.56
N MET A 98 2.54 15.57 10.34
CA MET A 98 1.19 15.03 10.22
C MET A 98 1.00 13.91 11.23
N THR A 99 -0.19 13.83 11.82
CA THR A 99 -0.66 12.62 12.50
C THR A 99 -0.92 11.52 11.47
N THR A 100 -0.35 10.34 11.62
CA THR A 100 -0.52 9.19 10.71
C THR A 100 -1.07 7.99 11.47
N PRO A 101 -2.20 7.42 11.03
CA PRO A 101 -2.85 6.30 11.71
C PRO A 101 -2.14 4.98 11.46
N ARG A 102 -2.47 3.96 12.26
CA ARG A 102 -2.16 2.54 12.00
C ARG A 102 -0.69 2.22 11.72
N LEU A 103 0.21 2.93 12.40
CA LEU A 103 1.65 2.69 12.36
C LEU A 103 2.07 1.54 13.29
N ASN A 104 1.25 1.19 14.27
CA ASN A 104 1.45 0.06 15.16
C ASN A 104 0.09 -0.56 15.51
N GLY A 105 -0.44 -1.39 14.61
CA GLY A 105 -1.82 -1.88 14.70
C GLY A 105 -2.82 -0.77 14.49
N LEU A 106 -3.61 -0.46 15.51
CA LEU A 106 -4.54 0.68 15.48
C LEU A 106 -3.91 1.98 16.00
N LEU A 107 -2.72 1.92 16.61
CA LEU A 107 -2.02 3.12 17.10
C LEU A 107 -1.29 3.83 15.96
N GLY A 108 -1.35 5.16 15.97
CA GLY A 108 -0.65 6.01 15.00
C GLY A 108 0.61 6.67 15.56
N GLY A 109 1.07 7.72 14.89
CA GLY A 109 2.26 8.48 15.26
C GLY A 109 2.36 9.78 14.46
N ILE A 110 3.45 10.52 14.65
CA ILE A 110 3.68 11.82 14.02
C ILE A 110 5.00 11.81 13.25
N GLY A 111 4.98 12.38 12.05
CA GLY A 111 6.13 12.48 11.16
C GLY A 111 5.81 13.41 9.99
N ALA A 112 6.81 13.75 9.19
CA ALA A 112 6.67 14.71 8.10
C ALA A 112 6.79 14.01 6.74
N PRO A 113 5.72 13.37 6.24
CA PRO A 113 5.78 12.66 4.97
C PRO A 113 6.07 13.61 3.81
N THR A 114 6.96 13.19 2.91
CA THR A 114 7.32 13.90 1.68
C THR A 114 6.95 13.08 0.45
N ALA A 115 7.16 13.64 -0.75
CA ALA A 115 6.77 13.00 -2.01
C ALA A 115 7.31 11.56 -2.13
N GLN A 116 6.52 10.71 -2.79
CA GLN A 116 6.73 9.28 -2.84
C GLN A 116 8.00 8.90 -3.61
N ALA A 117 8.94 8.24 -2.93
CA ALA A 117 9.95 7.39 -3.55
C ALA A 117 9.49 5.92 -3.51
N SER A 118 10.20 4.99 -4.16
CA SER A 118 9.87 3.54 -4.15
C SER A 118 9.82 2.89 -2.75
N TYR A 119 10.30 3.61 -1.73
CA TYR A 119 10.19 3.23 -0.32
C TYR A 119 9.33 4.26 0.41
N THR A 120 8.09 3.91 0.79
CA THR A 120 7.20 4.80 1.53
C THR A 120 6.85 4.24 2.92
N PRO A 121 6.52 5.11 3.87
CA PRO A 121 6.61 6.58 3.79
C PRO A 121 8.07 7.05 3.70
N THR A 122 8.33 8.04 2.85
CA THR A 122 9.56 8.86 2.92
C THR A 122 9.23 10.06 3.78
N LEU A 123 10.00 10.33 4.83
CA LEU A 123 9.78 11.53 5.65
C LEU A 123 10.80 12.61 5.31
N ASP A 124 10.60 13.83 5.80
CA ASP A 124 11.58 14.90 5.65
C ASP A 124 12.74 14.71 6.64
N ALA A 125 13.97 14.81 6.13
CA ALA A 125 15.17 14.68 6.95
C ALA A 125 15.52 15.97 7.72
N ASP A 126 14.92 17.11 7.35
CA ASP A 126 15.08 18.40 8.06
C ASP A 126 14.10 18.53 9.24
N THR A 127 13.18 17.58 9.41
CA THR A 127 12.08 17.70 10.38
C THR A 127 12.25 16.77 11.57
N GLY A 128 12.03 17.31 12.78
CA GLY A 128 11.98 16.57 14.03
C GLY A 128 11.01 17.21 15.01
N LEU A 129 11.20 16.94 16.31
CA LEU A 129 10.39 17.53 17.38
C LEU A 129 11.30 18.17 18.43
N THR A 130 10.82 19.20 19.11
CA THR A 130 11.53 19.81 20.23
C THR A 130 10.61 20.04 21.42
N VAL A 131 11.17 19.85 22.61
CA VAL A 131 10.53 20.11 23.89
C VAL A 131 11.40 21.08 24.67
N SER A 132 10.79 22.16 25.12
CA SER A 132 11.45 23.15 25.96
C SER A 132 11.65 22.60 27.37
N ALA A 133 12.84 22.81 27.94
CA ALA A 133 13.12 22.64 29.37
C ALA A 133 13.14 21.20 29.94
N LEU A 134 13.78 20.26 29.23
CA LEU A 134 14.22 18.99 29.82
C LEU A 134 15.71 19.05 30.16
N SER A 135 16.08 18.72 31.40
CA SER A 135 17.49 18.61 31.81
C SER A 135 17.88 17.15 31.92
N LEU A 136 18.87 16.74 31.11
CA LEU A 136 19.48 15.41 31.13
C LEU A 136 20.86 15.42 31.83
N SER A 137 21.06 16.39 32.72
CA SER A 137 22.35 16.61 33.39
C SER A 137 22.78 15.44 34.27
N PRO A 138 24.09 15.16 34.39
CA PRO A 138 24.59 14.04 35.22
C PRO A 138 24.34 14.21 36.72
N ASP A 139 24.25 15.45 37.21
CA ASP A 139 24.15 15.82 38.63
C ASP A 139 22.71 15.84 39.17
N ILE A 140 21.70 15.65 38.31
CA ILE A 140 20.29 15.57 38.70
C ILE A 140 19.68 14.23 38.33
N ALA A 141 18.71 13.78 39.12
CA ALA A 141 17.99 12.55 38.85
C ALA A 141 16.90 12.79 37.81
N TRP A 142 16.80 11.92 36.80
CA TRP A 142 15.77 12.01 35.76
C TRP A 142 15.45 10.64 35.18
N THR A 143 14.24 10.49 34.66
CA THR A 143 13.81 9.33 33.88
C THR A 143 13.03 9.81 32.66
N LEU A 144 13.29 9.22 31.50
CA LEU A 144 12.52 9.45 30.29
C LEU A 144 12.21 8.13 29.60
N VAL A 145 11.07 8.08 28.93
CA VAL A 145 10.72 7.02 27.98
C VAL A 145 10.46 7.63 26.61
N LEU A 146 11.01 7.05 25.56
CA LEU A 146 10.74 7.42 24.18
C LEU A 146 10.25 6.18 23.42
N VAL A 147 9.16 6.35 22.67
CA VAL A 147 8.65 5.36 21.72
C VAL A 147 8.72 5.93 20.32
N TRP A 148 9.35 5.20 19.41
CA TRP A 148 9.54 5.61 18.01
C TRP A 148 9.46 4.42 17.07
N SER A 149 9.19 4.70 15.80
CA SER A 149 9.22 3.69 14.73
C SER A 149 10.06 4.16 13.55
N ARG A 150 10.68 3.22 12.85
CA ARG A 150 11.54 3.50 11.68
C ARG A 150 11.00 2.83 10.42
N PRO A 151 10.23 3.50 9.54
CA PRO A 151 9.63 2.89 8.36
C PRO A 151 10.65 2.16 7.47
N ASN A 152 11.76 2.83 7.13
CA ASN A 152 12.83 2.22 6.36
C ASN A 152 14.19 2.60 6.94
N ARG A 153 15.26 1.96 6.45
CA ARG A 153 16.59 2.54 6.63
C ARG A 153 16.60 3.96 6.08
N ARG A 154 17.56 4.78 6.48
CA ARG A 154 17.54 6.23 6.22
C ARG A 154 17.42 6.46 4.70
N GLN A 155 16.28 6.98 4.25
CA GLN A 155 15.94 7.28 2.86
C GLN A 155 16.50 8.69 2.57
N GLY A 156 17.80 8.81 2.28
CA GLY A 156 18.38 10.13 1.98
C GLY A 156 17.60 10.85 0.88
N THR A 157 17.26 12.12 1.08
CA THR A 157 16.47 12.90 0.11
C THR A 157 17.28 13.34 -1.11
N TYR A 158 18.63 13.28 -1.07
CA TYR A 158 19.50 13.66 -2.19
C TYR A 158 20.87 12.94 -2.27
N TYR A 159 21.36 12.35 -1.17
CA TYR A 159 22.61 11.58 -1.12
C TYR A 159 22.45 10.45 -0.10
N PHE A 160 23.07 9.28 -0.34
CA PHE A 160 23.19 8.23 0.68
C PHE A 160 24.01 8.78 1.85
N ASN A 161 23.33 9.29 2.88
CA ASN A 161 23.98 9.75 4.09
C ASN A 161 24.14 8.56 5.04
N THR A 162 25.39 8.18 5.28
CA THR A 162 25.77 7.08 6.17
C THR A 162 25.98 7.53 7.62
N ASN A 163 25.71 8.79 7.97
CA ASN A 163 25.82 9.27 9.34
C ASN A 163 24.75 8.63 10.24
N PRO A 164 25.09 8.32 11.51
CA PRO A 164 24.12 7.90 12.50
C PRO A 164 22.94 8.87 12.62
N VAL A 165 21.84 8.32 13.09
CA VAL A 165 20.55 8.96 13.27
C VAL A 165 20.43 9.34 14.73
N ALA A 166 20.26 10.62 15.07
CA ALA A 166 19.97 11.01 16.44
C ALA A 166 18.49 10.74 16.79
N LEU A 167 18.26 10.07 17.90
CA LEU A 167 16.94 9.90 18.52
C LEU A 167 16.70 10.96 19.59
N ILE A 168 17.74 11.32 20.33
CA ILE A 168 17.69 12.34 21.39
C ILE A 168 18.97 13.18 21.30
N THR A 169 18.79 14.49 21.23
CA THR A 169 19.85 15.49 21.22
C THR A 169 19.58 16.53 22.30
N VAL A 170 20.60 16.92 23.05
CA VAL A 170 20.53 18.00 24.05
C VAL A 170 21.55 19.04 23.68
N ASN A 171 21.10 20.26 23.33
CA ASN A 171 21.99 21.37 22.98
C ASN A 171 23.08 20.97 21.94
N GLY A 172 22.67 20.26 20.88
CA GLY A 172 23.57 19.74 19.83
C GLY A 172 24.40 18.50 20.19
N THR A 173 24.34 18.02 21.44
CA THR A 173 25.03 16.79 21.85
C THR A 173 24.09 15.60 21.72
N VAL A 174 24.47 14.60 20.90
CA VAL A 174 23.68 13.39 20.71
C VAL A 174 23.77 12.50 21.96
N VAL A 175 22.61 12.20 22.54
CA VAL A 175 22.46 11.33 23.71
C VAL A 175 22.18 9.90 23.28
N LEU A 176 21.32 9.71 22.28
CA LEU A 176 20.93 8.40 21.78
C LEU A 176 20.93 8.42 20.26
N SER A 177 21.56 7.43 19.64
CA SER A 177 21.62 7.33 18.17
C SER A 177 21.45 5.92 17.64
N LEU A 178 20.86 5.81 16.47
CA LEU A 178 20.71 4.60 15.69
C LEU A 178 21.65 4.62 14.48
N SER A 179 22.28 3.50 14.12
CA SER A 179 23.11 3.47 12.92
C SER A 179 22.27 3.57 11.63
N SER A 180 22.86 4.18 10.61
CA SER A 180 22.24 4.43 9.29
C SER A 180 22.13 3.15 8.45
N ILE A 181 23.19 2.33 8.47
CA ILE A 181 23.44 1.16 7.63
C ILE A 181 23.43 -0.18 8.39
N GLY A 182 23.29 -0.13 9.72
CA GLY A 182 23.27 -1.31 10.57
C GLY A 182 22.14 -1.27 11.60
N ASN A 183 22.23 -2.17 12.56
CA ASN A 183 21.20 -2.38 13.58
C ASN A 183 21.71 -1.96 14.96
N THR A 184 22.54 -0.92 15.02
CA THR A 184 23.24 -0.53 16.26
C THR A 184 22.54 0.64 16.92
N LEU A 185 22.13 0.47 18.17
CA LEU A 185 21.64 1.54 19.04
C LEU A 185 22.75 1.90 20.04
N SER A 186 23.14 3.18 20.08
CA SER A 186 24.25 3.66 20.90
C SER A 186 23.82 4.79 21.83
N LEU A 187 24.27 4.71 23.08
CA LEU A 187 24.11 5.72 24.12
C LEU A 187 25.41 6.54 24.25
N PHE A 188 25.27 7.86 24.26
CA PHE A 188 26.35 8.85 24.28
C PHE A 188 27.45 8.59 23.24
N PRO A 189 27.13 8.56 21.93
CA PRO A 189 28.06 8.16 20.87
C PRO A 189 29.34 9.02 20.80
N THR A 190 29.31 10.26 21.26
CA THR A 190 30.46 11.19 21.28
C THR A 190 31.25 11.20 22.59
N GLY A 191 30.82 10.43 23.60
CA GLY A 191 31.44 10.36 24.92
C GLY A 191 31.72 8.92 25.34
N ALA A 192 30.81 8.33 26.12
CA ALA A 192 30.94 6.97 26.63
C ALA A 192 30.82 5.89 25.52
N ASN A 193 30.11 6.20 24.43
CA ASN A 193 29.87 5.36 23.26
C ASN A 193 29.49 3.91 23.61
N VAL A 194 28.41 3.75 24.36
CA VAL A 194 27.93 2.44 24.82
C VAL A 194 26.94 1.87 23.82
N THR A 195 27.23 0.70 23.28
CA THR A 195 26.30 -0.06 22.43
C THR A 195 25.20 -0.69 23.29
N LEU A 196 23.97 -0.19 23.15
CA LEU A 196 22.78 -0.76 23.79
C LEU A 196 22.28 -2.01 23.07
N SER A 197 22.43 -2.05 21.76
CA SER A 197 22.17 -3.23 20.92
C SER A 197 23.02 -3.14 19.66
N ALA A 198 23.61 -4.27 19.23
CA ALA A 198 24.29 -4.38 17.95
C ALA A 198 23.38 -4.95 16.84
N SER A 199 22.18 -5.42 17.22
CA SER A 199 21.24 -6.15 16.37
C SER A 199 19.80 -5.74 16.68
N LEU A 200 19.54 -4.43 16.75
CA LEU A 200 18.20 -3.86 16.89
C LEU A 200 17.30 -4.44 15.80
N ALA A 201 16.31 -5.23 16.22
CA ALA A 201 15.38 -5.85 15.30
C ALA A 201 14.52 -4.77 14.61
N ARG A 202 14.17 -5.00 13.33
CA ARG A 202 13.11 -4.22 12.69
C ARG A 202 11.80 -4.56 13.39
N ARG A 203 11.26 -3.61 14.15
CA ARG A 203 9.98 -3.71 14.86
C ARG A 203 9.07 -2.58 14.42
N HIS A 204 7.80 -2.69 14.80
CA HIS A 204 6.82 -1.62 14.68
C HIS A 204 7.38 -0.42 15.43
N SER A 205 7.18 -0.41 16.73
CA SER A 205 7.78 0.57 17.61
C SER A 205 8.92 -0.04 18.42
N GLN A 206 9.82 0.83 18.83
CA GLN A 206 10.87 0.57 19.80
C GLN A 206 10.59 1.44 21.01
N ALA A 207 10.80 0.91 22.21
CA ALA A 207 10.66 1.66 23.45
C ALA A 207 12.00 1.68 24.19
N ILE A 208 12.47 2.87 24.56
CA ILE A 208 13.66 3.03 25.39
C ILE A 208 13.28 3.78 26.66
N ILE A 209 13.65 3.24 27.81
CA ILE A 209 13.62 3.93 29.11
C ILE A 209 15.05 4.25 29.48
N LEU A 210 15.35 5.53 29.70
CA LEU A 210 16.64 5.97 30.22
C LEU A 210 16.43 6.57 31.62
N ARG A 211 17.23 6.13 32.58
CA ARG A 211 17.18 6.61 33.98
C ARG A 211 18.56 7.04 34.43
N ASN A 212 18.75 8.32 34.77
CA ASN A 212 19.96 8.79 35.42
C ASN A 212 19.77 8.87 36.93
N THR A 213 20.68 8.22 37.66
CA THR A 213 20.82 8.36 39.11
C THR A 213 22.14 9.08 39.39
N PRO A 214 22.12 10.28 40.02
CA PRO A 214 23.34 11.05 40.30
C PRO A 214 24.37 10.21 41.05
N GLY A 215 25.62 10.26 40.56
CA GLY A 215 26.73 9.48 41.11
C GLY A 215 26.74 7.99 40.76
N ALA A 216 25.65 7.42 40.25
CA ALA A 216 25.56 6.03 39.79
C ALA A 216 25.54 5.89 38.26
N GLY A 217 25.03 6.90 37.54
CA GLY A 217 25.00 6.93 36.07
C GLY A 217 23.62 6.58 35.49
N VAL A 218 23.63 6.21 34.20
CA VAL A 218 22.45 5.95 33.38
C VAL A 218 22.23 4.45 33.24
N ASP A 219 21.02 4.01 33.57
CA ASP A 219 20.48 2.71 33.21
C ASP A 219 19.60 2.83 31.97
N ALA A 220 19.61 1.82 31.11
CA ALA A 220 18.77 1.79 29.92
C ALA A 220 18.02 0.47 29.78
N TRP A 221 16.69 0.56 29.59
CA TRP A 221 15.85 -0.57 29.20
C TRP A 221 15.40 -0.40 27.77
N LEU A 222 15.69 -1.38 26.92
CA LEU A 222 15.22 -1.46 25.54
C LEU A 222 14.13 -2.52 25.47
N ASP A 223 12.94 -2.14 25.02
CA ASP A 223 11.76 -3.01 24.89
C ASP A 223 11.48 -3.82 26.17
N GLY A 224 11.59 -3.16 27.33
CA GLY A 224 11.37 -3.76 28.64
C GLY A 224 12.54 -4.55 29.22
N VAL A 225 13.63 -4.71 28.49
CA VAL A 225 14.82 -5.46 28.95
C VAL A 225 15.92 -4.48 29.35
N LEU A 226 16.45 -4.60 30.58
CA LEU A 226 17.62 -3.85 31.02
C LEU A 226 18.84 -4.28 30.19
N VAL A 227 19.35 -3.40 29.33
CA VAL A 227 20.47 -3.71 28.42
C VAL A 227 21.81 -3.19 28.95
N VAL A 228 21.79 -2.10 29.73
CA VAL A 228 22.99 -1.55 30.41
C VAL A 228 22.59 -0.91 31.73
N SER A 229 23.54 -0.86 32.66
CA SER A 229 23.36 -0.21 33.96
C SER A 229 24.59 0.58 34.36
N GLY A 230 24.40 1.72 35.04
CA GLY A 230 25.47 2.54 35.60
C GLY A 230 26.42 3.17 34.58
N VAL A 231 25.94 3.48 33.37
CA VAL A 231 26.75 4.14 32.33
C VAL A 231 27.03 5.58 32.76
N ALA A 232 28.30 5.98 32.79
CA ALA A 232 28.64 7.37 33.09
C ALA A 232 27.95 8.33 32.12
N ASN A 233 27.21 9.32 32.63
CA ASN A 233 26.62 10.39 31.82
C ASN A 233 27.71 11.43 31.50
N PRO A 234 28.18 11.53 30.25
CA PRO A 234 29.30 12.39 29.88
C PRO A 234 28.88 13.83 29.59
N LEU A 235 27.59 14.17 29.73
CA LEU A 235 27.13 15.53 29.52
C LEU A 235 27.72 16.47 30.59
N PRO A 236 27.95 17.76 30.28
CA PRO A 236 28.39 18.73 31.28
C PRO A 236 27.41 18.84 32.45
N ALA A 237 27.93 19.03 33.66
CA ALA A 237 27.09 19.33 34.83
C ALA A 237 26.31 20.64 34.61
N GLY A 238 25.06 20.69 35.08
CA GLY A 238 24.15 21.79 34.85
C GLY A 238 23.67 21.96 33.39
N VAL A 239 23.87 20.96 32.51
CA VAL A 239 23.38 21.10 31.12
C VAL A 239 21.87 21.25 31.11
N THR A 240 21.44 22.36 30.51
CA THR A 240 20.03 22.73 30.32
C THR A 240 19.89 23.25 28.90
N GLY A 241 18.76 22.95 28.26
CA GLY A 241 18.52 23.36 26.89
C GLY A 241 17.31 22.65 26.28
N PRO A 242 16.92 23.03 25.05
CA PRO A 242 15.92 22.29 24.31
C PRO A 242 16.43 20.86 24.07
N VAL A 243 15.55 19.90 24.31
CA VAL A 243 15.76 18.54 23.84
C VAL A 243 15.12 18.45 22.45
N THR A 244 15.91 18.01 21.49
CA THR A 244 15.45 17.69 20.14
C THR A 244 15.31 16.18 20.02
N LEU A 245 14.17 15.74 19.54
CA LEU A 245 13.83 14.34 19.33
C LEU A 245 13.88 14.04 17.84
N LEU A 246 14.40 12.84 17.53
CA LEU A 246 14.47 12.28 16.18
C LEU A 246 15.23 13.17 15.19
N HIS A 247 16.10 14.09 15.65
CA HIS A 247 16.86 15.02 14.82
C HIS A 247 18.17 15.48 15.51
N ASP A 248 19.27 15.61 14.77
CA ASP A 248 20.62 15.93 15.28
C ASP A 248 21.00 17.42 15.23
N MET A 249 20.10 18.27 14.73
CA MET A 249 20.29 19.71 14.49
C MET A 249 21.22 20.03 13.31
N THR A 250 21.22 19.21 12.27
CA THR A 250 21.80 19.47 10.94
C THR A 250 20.75 19.34 9.84
N LEU A 251 21.07 19.72 8.59
CA LEU A 251 20.13 19.71 7.45
C LEU A 251 19.53 18.33 7.13
N GLN A 252 20.25 17.26 7.48
CA GLN A 252 19.74 15.89 7.36
C GLN A 252 19.76 15.25 8.74
N GLY A 253 19.33 15.99 9.76
CA GLY A 253 19.57 15.58 11.13
C GLY A 253 18.64 14.49 11.61
N ALA A 254 17.48 14.35 10.98
CA ALA A 254 16.54 13.30 11.31
C ALA A 254 16.83 12.00 10.55
N ALA A 255 16.57 10.89 11.22
CA ALA A 255 16.00 9.80 10.47
C ALA A 255 14.54 10.09 10.26
N GLN A 256 14.07 9.62 9.12
CA GLN A 256 12.68 9.58 8.77
C GLN A 256 11.98 8.56 9.67
N LEU A 257 11.71 8.99 10.91
CA LEU A 257 11.11 8.22 11.99
C LEU A 257 9.74 8.77 12.31
N TRP A 258 8.89 7.88 12.79
CA TRP A 258 7.62 8.24 13.41
C TRP A 258 7.82 8.38 14.92
N PHE A 259 7.40 9.52 15.45
CA PHE A 259 7.24 9.73 16.87
C PHE A 259 5.92 9.09 17.34
N HIS A 260 5.98 8.31 18.43
CA HIS A 260 4.78 7.74 19.03
C HIS A 260 4.51 8.35 20.39
N GLU A 261 5.52 8.38 21.26
CA GLU A 261 5.30 8.76 22.64
C GLU A 261 6.57 9.24 23.34
N LEU A 262 6.42 10.20 24.27
CA LEU A 262 7.43 10.61 25.23
C LEU A 262 6.77 10.79 26.60
N ALA A 263 7.43 10.31 27.67
CA ALA A 263 7.07 10.69 29.03
C ALA A 263 8.32 10.91 29.90
N THR A 264 8.25 11.83 30.86
CA THR A 264 9.42 12.29 31.63
C THR A 264 9.11 12.52 33.10
N TRP A 265 10.12 12.24 33.95
CA TRP A 265 10.10 12.49 35.39
C TRP A 265 11.39 13.20 35.81
N PRO A 266 11.31 14.23 36.67
CA PRO A 266 12.47 14.94 37.21
C PRO A 266 13.09 14.18 38.40
N ARG A 267 13.07 12.84 38.34
CA ARG A 267 13.63 11.93 39.34
C ARG A 267 13.99 10.59 38.71
N ALA A 268 14.84 9.84 39.39
CA ALA A 268 15.10 8.44 39.05
C ALA A 268 13.92 7.59 39.54
N LEU A 269 13.23 6.91 38.61
CA LEU A 269 12.17 5.97 38.97
C LEU A 269 12.75 4.76 39.71
N THR A 270 12.01 4.27 40.70
CA THR A 270 12.32 3.04 41.42
C THR A 270 12.17 1.82 40.50
N ALA A 271 12.70 0.67 40.91
CA ALA A 271 12.55 -0.57 40.13
C ALA A 271 11.08 -0.94 39.89
N ALA A 272 10.21 -0.78 40.90
CA ALA A 272 8.78 -1.07 40.78
C ALA A 272 8.07 -0.13 39.78
N GLU A 273 8.44 1.15 39.78
CA GLU A 273 7.89 2.14 38.84
C GLU A 273 8.37 1.88 37.41
N VAL A 274 9.63 1.49 37.24
CA VAL A 274 10.14 1.05 35.93
C VAL A 274 9.38 -0.19 35.44
N THR A 275 9.11 -1.17 36.30
CA THR A 275 8.28 -2.33 35.93
C THR A 275 6.87 -1.91 35.48
N MET A 276 6.24 -0.97 36.19
CA MET A 276 4.92 -0.42 35.80
C MET A 276 4.99 0.25 34.42
N LEU A 277 6.03 1.05 34.17
CA LEU A 277 6.25 1.71 32.88
C LEU A 277 6.49 0.70 31.76
N ILE A 278 7.21 -0.39 32.04
CA ILE A 278 7.41 -1.50 31.09
C ILE A 278 6.06 -2.13 30.73
N THR A 279 5.20 -2.41 31.73
CA THR A 279 3.84 -2.92 31.49
C THR A 279 3.04 -2.00 30.59
N TYR A 280 3.12 -0.69 30.79
CA TYR A 280 2.45 0.28 29.93
C TYR A 280 3.00 0.25 28.49
N THR A 281 4.32 0.35 28.33
CA THR A 281 4.96 0.39 27.01
C THR A 281 4.81 -0.90 26.21
N ALA A 282 4.39 -2.00 26.84
CA ALA A 282 4.07 -3.25 26.15
C ALA A 282 2.93 -3.10 25.12
N ARG A 283 2.07 -2.07 25.22
CA ARG A 283 1.09 -1.74 24.18
C ARG A 283 1.75 -1.42 22.82
N TRP A 284 3.01 -1.01 22.85
CA TRP A 284 3.80 -0.69 21.66
C TRP A 284 4.56 -1.88 21.09
N SER A 285 4.73 -2.96 21.87
CA SER A 285 5.53 -4.12 21.47
C SER A 285 4.67 -5.19 20.78
N LEU A 286 4.42 -5.05 19.46
CA LEU A 286 3.59 -5.99 18.68
C LEU A 286 4.37 -7.16 18.04
N GLY A 287 5.60 -7.46 18.48
CA GLY A 287 6.41 -8.55 17.95
C GLY A 287 7.37 -8.12 16.82
N THR A 288 7.84 -9.07 16.02
CA THR A 288 8.80 -8.83 14.92
C THR A 288 8.05 -8.27 13.72
N ARG A 289 8.44 -7.09 13.26
CA ARG A 289 7.75 -6.40 12.18
C ARG A 289 8.10 -6.95 10.80
N LYS A 290 7.17 -6.78 9.86
CA LYS A 290 7.48 -6.72 8.42
C LYS A 290 7.00 -5.41 7.79
N GLY A 291 7.81 -4.79 6.94
CA GLY A 291 7.23 -3.91 5.91
C GLY A 291 6.44 -4.78 4.93
N VAL A 292 5.59 -4.18 4.10
CA VAL A 292 4.94 -4.89 3.01
C VAL A 292 5.42 -4.29 1.70
N SER A 293 6.09 -5.11 0.90
CA SER A 293 6.61 -4.72 -0.41
C SER A 293 5.87 -5.47 -1.52
N LEU A 294 5.61 -4.77 -2.61
CA LEU A 294 5.16 -5.39 -3.87
C LEU A 294 6.38 -5.57 -4.80
N LEU A 295 6.68 -6.81 -5.20
CA LEU A 295 7.63 -7.05 -6.28
C LEU A 295 6.91 -6.83 -7.61
N ILE A 296 7.25 -5.76 -8.31
CA ILE A 296 6.60 -5.40 -9.57
C ILE A 296 7.40 -6.00 -10.71
N MET A 297 6.71 -6.79 -11.53
CA MET A 297 7.22 -7.26 -12.82
C MET A 297 6.15 -7.07 -13.89
N GLY A 298 6.56 -6.92 -15.14
CA GLY A 298 5.60 -6.69 -16.20
C GLY A 298 6.18 -6.01 -17.42
N GLN A 299 5.28 -5.72 -18.36
CA GLN A 299 5.59 -4.96 -19.57
C GLN A 299 5.40 -3.44 -19.36
N SER A 300 5.13 -2.69 -20.43
CA SER A 300 4.98 -1.23 -20.43
C SER A 300 3.85 -0.74 -19.53
N ASN A 301 2.68 -1.41 -19.50
CA ASN A 301 1.60 -1.05 -18.58
C ASN A 301 2.03 -1.13 -17.10
N SER A 302 2.91 -2.07 -16.73
CA SER A 302 3.53 -2.07 -15.40
C SER A 302 4.38 -0.83 -15.14
N SER A 303 5.08 -0.33 -16.17
CA SER A 303 5.86 0.90 -16.10
C SER A 303 4.95 2.10 -15.85
N TYR A 304 3.84 2.21 -16.56
CA TYR A 304 2.86 3.29 -16.39
C TYR A 304 2.12 3.22 -15.04
N PHE A 305 1.78 2.02 -14.57
CA PHE A 305 1.20 1.83 -13.25
C PHE A 305 2.14 2.27 -12.11
N VAL A 306 3.45 2.10 -12.29
CA VAL A 306 4.46 2.62 -11.36
C VAL A 306 4.65 4.13 -11.53
N ALA A 307 4.81 4.61 -12.77
CA ALA A 307 5.10 6.02 -13.06
C ALA A 307 3.97 6.97 -12.64
N SER A 308 2.72 6.53 -12.73
CA SER A 308 1.52 7.25 -12.26
C SER A 308 1.40 7.30 -10.73
N GLY A 309 2.15 6.47 -10.00
CA GLY A 309 2.00 6.29 -8.56
C GLY A 309 0.90 5.30 -8.15
N GLY A 310 0.19 4.67 -9.10
CA GLY A 310 -0.84 3.65 -8.81
C GLY A 310 -0.31 2.49 -7.96
N ALA A 311 0.85 1.93 -8.32
CA ALA A 311 1.48 0.85 -7.55
C ALA A 311 1.85 1.28 -6.12
N GLN A 312 2.26 2.53 -5.95
CA GLN A 312 2.65 3.05 -4.65
C GLN A 312 1.44 3.37 -3.75
N LEU A 313 0.34 3.85 -4.33
CA LEU A 313 -0.94 4.00 -3.63
C LEU A 313 -1.49 2.64 -3.20
N MET A 314 -1.37 1.62 -4.05
CA MET A 314 -1.71 0.24 -3.68
C MET A 314 -0.89 -0.23 -2.48
N ALA A 315 0.44 -0.04 -2.49
CA ALA A 315 1.30 -0.42 -1.37
C ALA A 315 0.99 0.36 -0.07
N ASN A 316 0.63 1.64 -0.17
CA ASN A 316 0.17 2.44 0.98
C ASN A 316 -1.14 1.90 1.55
N GLY A 317 -2.09 1.52 0.70
CA GLY A 317 -3.33 0.88 1.12
C GLY A 317 -3.08 -0.46 1.81
N LEU A 318 -2.18 -1.28 1.27
CA LEU A 318 -1.76 -2.54 1.90
C LEU A 318 -1.19 -2.31 3.30
N ALA A 319 -0.31 -1.32 3.45
CA ALA A 319 0.25 -0.97 4.74
C ALA A 319 -0.85 -0.58 5.75
N TRP A 320 -1.84 0.19 5.32
CA TRP A 320 -2.98 0.56 6.16
C TRP A 320 -3.89 -0.62 6.55
N TYR A 321 -4.16 -1.54 5.61
CA TYR A 321 -4.97 -2.73 5.85
C TYR A 321 -4.31 -3.71 6.82
N LEU A 322 -3.01 -3.91 6.66
CA LEU A 322 -2.23 -4.90 7.40
C LEU A 322 -1.65 -4.31 8.69
N GLY A 323 -1.81 -3.00 8.89
CA GLY A 323 -1.23 -2.26 10.01
C GLY A 323 0.29 -2.20 9.93
N ALA A 324 0.86 -2.25 8.73
CA ALA A 324 2.31 -2.23 8.48
C ALA A 324 2.87 -0.80 8.43
N LEU A 325 4.12 -0.63 8.85
CA LEU A 325 4.77 0.69 8.91
C LEU A 325 5.29 1.24 7.59
N ALA A 326 5.44 0.38 6.58
CA ALA A 326 5.99 0.75 5.28
C ALA A 326 5.31 -0.08 4.20
N GLY A 327 4.92 0.60 3.12
CA GLY A 327 4.32 0.02 1.93
C GLY A 327 5.22 0.28 0.74
N ASN A 328 6.14 -0.63 0.43
CA ASN A 328 7.18 -0.37 -0.57
C ASN A 328 6.84 -1.00 -1.92
N ILE A 329 7.46 -0.49 -2.97
CA ILE A 329 7.50 -1.16 -4.27
C ILE A 329 8.94 -1.51 -4.62
N ILE A 330 9.15 -2.74 -5.06
CA ILE A 330 10.44 -3.24 -5.53
C ILE A 330 10.33 -3.41 -7.03
N PHE A 331 10.98 -2.52 -7.76
CA PHE A 331 11.02 -2.54 -9.20
C PHE A 331 12.32 -1.93 -9.73
N GLN A 332 12.71 -2.34 -10.94
CA GLN A 332 13.71 -1.65 -11.72
C GLN A 332 13.40 -1.84 -13.20
N PRO A 333 13.31 -0.75 -14.00
CA PRO A 333 13.09 -0.86 -15.44
C PRO A 333 14.37 -1.31 -16.16
N SER A 334 14.20 -2.05 -17.25
CA SER A 334 15.30 -2.42 -18.15
C SER A 334 15.95 -1.21 -18.81
N GLY A 335 17.17 -1.39 -19.33
CA GLY A 335 17.99 -0.29 -19.88
C GLY A 335 18.73 0.52 -18.80
N SER A 336 18.61 0.13 -17.54
CA SER A 336 19.46 0.61 -16.44
C SER A 336 20.82 -0.08 -16.55
N TYR A 337 21.87 0.65 -16.95
CA TYR A 337 23.19 0.09 -17.27
C TYR A 337 23.86 -0.63 -16.08
N PHE A 338 23.69 -1.95 -15.97
CA PHE A 338 24.37 -2.81 -15.00
C PHE A 338 25.00 -4.00 -15.74
N ASP A 339 26.20 -4.41 -15.35
CA ASP A 339 26.82 -5.65 -15.81
C ASP A 339 26.91 -6.65 -14.62
N PRO A 340 26.19 -7.78 -14.64
CA PRO A 340 25.15 -8.16 -15.61
C PRO A 340 23.88 -7.30 -15.47
N ASP A 341 22.98 -7.41 -16.45
CA ASP A 341 21.65 -6.79 -16.45
C ASP A 341 20.86 -7.11 -15.17
N ARG A 342 20.22 -6.09 -14.58
CA ARG A 342 19.45 -6.19 -13.33
C ARG A 342 18.18 -5.35 -13.41
N TYR A 343 17.07 -6.01 -13.67
CA TYR A 343 15.75 -5.38 -13.73
C TYR A 343 14.65 -6.40 -13.46
N THR A 344 13.45 -5.90 -13.15
CA THR A 344 12.25 -6.72 -12.96
C THR A 344 11.13 -6.34 -13.93
N GLN A 345 11.23 -5.17 -14.56
CA GLN A 345 10.26 -4.61 -15.49
C GLN A 345 10.94 -4.35 -16.84
N VAL A 346 10.27 -4.72 -17.92
CA VAL A 346 10.77 -4.58 -19.30
C VAL A 346 9.70 -3.92 -20.17
N ASN A 347 10.09 -3.21 -21.22
CA ASN A 347 9.11 -2.66 -22.15
C ASN A 347 9.06 -3.51 -23.43
N GLY A 348 7.89 -4.10 -23.73
CA GLY A 348 7.61 -4.74 -25.03
C GLY A 348 8.20 -6.14 -25.24
N HIS A 349 8.66 -6.81 -24.19
CA HIS A 349 9.13 -8.21 -24.28
C HIS A 349 8.05 -9.19 -23.77
N PRO A 350 7.83 -10.33 -24.44
CA PRO A 350 6.83 -11.32 -24.03
C PRO A 350 7.28 -12.18 -22.84
N ILE A 351 6.33 -12.89 -22.22
CA ILE A 351 6.64 -13.83 -21.12
C ILE A 351 7.59 -14.92 -21.63
N SER A 352 7.37 -15.41 -22.85
CA SER A 352 8.23 -16.40 -23.49
C SER A 352 8.40 -16.13 -24.99
N ASN A 353 9.37 -16.78 -25.60
CA ASN A 353 9.55 -16.85 -27.07
C ASN A 353 8.54 -17.79 -27.76
N SER A 354 7.54 -18.33 -27.03
CA SER A 354 6.51 -19.23 -27.58
C SER A 354 5.16 -18.55 -27.82
N THR A 355 4.93 -17.42 -27.16
CA THR A 355 3.78 -16.56 -27.40
C THR A 355 4.14 -15.62 -28.54
N ALA A 356 3.37 -15.65 -29.62
CA ALA A 356 3.42 -14.52 -30.55
C ALA A 356 3.12 -13.25 -29.73
N PRO A 357 3.94 -12.21 -29.88
CA PRO A 357 3.36 -11.03 -30.50
C PRO A 357 4.00 -10.75 -31.87
N LEU A 358 3.39 -9.82 -32.59
CA LEU A 358 3.82 -9.21 -33.86
C LEU A 358 5.27 -8.67 -33.90
N PHE A 359 6.04 -8.79 -32.82
CA PHE A 359 7.47 -8.50 -32.77
C PHE A 359 8.25 -9.80 -32.63
N PRO A 360 8.74 -10.42 -33.73
CA PRO A 360 9.73 -11.48 -33.58
C PRO A 360 10.89 -10.88 -32.77
N PRO A 361 11.40 -11.56 -31.73
CA PRO A 361 12.60 -11.09 -31.06
C PRO A 361 13.70 -11.06 -32.12
N GLY A 362 14.00 -9.86 -32.64
CA GLY A 362 15.22 -9.63 -33.37
C GLY A 362 16.34 -10.15 -32.48
N ALA A 363 17.24 -10.95 -33.04
CA ALA A 363 18.18 -11.87 -32.39
C ALA A 363 19.12 -11.26 -31.32
N GLY A 364 18.53 -10.68 -30.27
CA GLY A 364 19.15 -9.83 -29.24
C GLY A 364 18.16 -9.13 -28.30
N SER A 365 16.85 -9.47 -28.32
CA SER A 365 15.82 -8.91 -27.42
C SER A 365 15.26 -10.01 -26.50
N GLY A 366 15.13 -9.75 -25.20
CA GLY A 366 14.97 -10.77 -24.14
C GLY A 366 13.55 -11.33 -23.95
N THR A 367 13.45 -12.43 -23.19
CA THR A 367 12.20 -13.05 -22.71
C THR A 367 12.38 -13.52 -21.26
N PHE A 368 11.29 -13.67 -20.49
CA PHE A 368 11.37 -14.19 -19.12
C PHE A 368 11.58 -15.70 -19.06
N LEU A 369 10.96 -16.43 -19.98
CA LEU A 369 11.11 -17.88 -20.15
C LEU A 369 11.65 -18.22 -21.54
N THR A 370 12.45 -19.28 -21.60
CA THR A 370 12.92 -19.87 -22.86
C THR A 370 12.13 -21.16 -23.13
N ASN A 371 11.26 -21.12 -24.15
CA ASN A 371 10.74 -22.32 -24.78
C ASN A 371 11.86 -22.96 -25.63
N PRO A 372 12.24 -24.22 -25.35
CA PRO A 372 13.25 -24.94 -26.12
C PRO A 372 12.81 -25.31 -27.55
N GLY A 373 11.52 -25.17 -27.88
CA GLY A 373 11.00 -25.45 -29.23
C GLY A 373 10.87 -26.94 -29.57
N ASP A 374 10.97 -27.81 -28.57
CA ASP A 374 10.90 -29.27 -28.70
C ASP A 374 9.50 -29.86 -28.39
N GLY A 375 8.53 -28.99 -28.09
CA GLY A 375 7.17 -29.40 -27.68
C GLY A 375 7.03 -29.78 -26.21
N SER A 376 8.07 -29.57 -25.39
CA SER A 376 8.02 -29.80 -23.94
C SER A 376 7.00 -28.91 -23.23
N ASP A 377 6.43 -29.45 -22.15
CA ASP A 377 5.53 -28.75 -21.25
C ASP A 377 6.22 -27.50 -20.62
N PRO A 378 5.54 -26.34 -20.58
CA PRO A 378 6.04 -25.13 -19.93
C PRO A 378 6.58 -25.33 -18.51
N ALA A 379 6.07 -26.31 -17.76
CA ALA A 379 6.53 -26.65 -16.42
C ALA A 379 8.03 -26.95 -16.34
N THR A 380 8.68 -27.32 -17.45
CA THR A 380 10.11 -27.65 -17.52
C THR A 380 10.99 -26.52 -18.06
N TRP A 381 10.41 -25.45 -18.59
CA TRP A 381 11.17 -24.38 -19.26
C TRP A 381 12.08 -23.61 -18.30
N ALA A 382 13.20 -23.13 -18.81
CA ALA A 382 14.18 -22.36 -18.04
C ALA A 382 13.90 -20.85 -18.12
N LEU A 383 14.54 -20.08 -17.23
CA LEU A 383 14.59 -18.62 -17.35
C LEU A 383 15.25 -18.23 -18.68
N GLY A 384 14.64 -17.29 -19.39
CA GLY A 384 15.26 -16.56 -20.49
C GLY A 384 16.08 -15.36 -19.98
N PRO A 385 16.64 -14.56 -20.90
CA PRO A 385 17.49 -13.41 -20.55
C PRO A 385 16.88 -12.44 -19.53
N ASP A 386 15.59 -12.09 -19.66
CA ASP A 386 14.92 -11.17 -18.74
C ASP A 386 14.65 -11.83 -17.37
N GLY A 387 14.40 -13.13 -17.38
CA GLY A 387 14.25 -13.93 -16.16
C GLY A 387 15.56 -14.06 -15.39
N LEU A 388 16.68 -14.17 -16.11
CA LEU A 388 18.03 -14.16 -15.53
C LEU A 388 18.39 -12.76 -14.99
N ALA A 389 18.00 -11.68 -15.67
CA ALA A 389 18.16 -10.32 -15.16
C ALA A 389 17.35 -10.08 -13.88
N THR A 390 16.13 -10.64 -13.81
CA THR A 390 15.30 -10.63 -12.59
C THR A 390 15.99 -11.40 -11.46
N GLN A 391 16.51 -12.59 -11.74
CA GLN A 391 17.26 -13.37 -10.76
C GLN A 391 18.51 -12.63 -10.27
N ALA A 392 19.25 -11.96 -11.16
CA ALA A 392 20.42 -11.16 -10.82
C ALA A 392 20.05 -9.95 -9.97
N TYR A 393 18.92 -9.30 -10.25
CA TYR A 393 18.40 -8.19 -9.46
C TYR A 393 18.03 -8.62 -8.03
N LEU A 394 17.33 -9.75 -7.87
CA LEU A 394 16.82 -10.22 -6.58
C LEU A 394 17.85 -10.97 -5.74
N THR A 395 18.68 -11.81 -6.36
CA THR A 395 19.52 -12.80 -5.64
C THR A 395 20.94 -12.96 -6.17
N GLY A 396 21.34 -12.15 -7.14
CA GLY A 396 22.71 -12.19 -7.67
C GLY A 396 23.75 -11.76 -6.63
N ALA A 397 25.03 -11.97 -6.95
CA ALA A 397 26.18 -11.55 -6.11
C ALA A 397 26.24 -10.02 -5.84
N SER A 398 25.36 -9.25 -6.47
CA SER A 398 25.17 -7.81 -6.25
C SER A 398 23.69 -7.44 -6.42
N ALA A 399 22.81 -8.25 -5.79
CA ALA A 399 21.39 -7.95 -5.69
C ALA A 399 21.17 -6.50 -5.23
N ILE A 400 20.18 -5.83 -5.82
CA ILE A 400 19.90 -4.42 -5.54
C ILE A 400 19.06 -4.29 -4.26
N PRO A 401 17.99 -5.07 -4.04
CA PRO A 401 17.26 -5.07 -2.77
C PRO A 401 18.11 -5.67 -1.66
N THR A 402 17.98 -5.16 -0.43
CA THR A 402 18.61 -5.79 0.73
C THR A 402 17.88 -7.06 1.12
N ALA A 403 18.52 -7.96 1.88
CA ALA A 403 17.86 -9.16 2.40
C ALA A 403 16.62 -8.83 3.26
N GLU A 404 16.62 -7.67 3.93
CA GLU A 404 15.46 -7.17 4.68
C GLU A 404 14.32 -6.77 3.73
N ASP A 405 14.60 -6.08 2.63
CA ASP A 405 13.59 -5.70 1.63
C ASP A 405 12.98 -6.91 0.93
N LEU A 406 13.81 -7.92 0.65
CA LEU A 406 13.34 -9.19 0.09
C LEU A 406 12.35 -9.85 1.05
N ASN A 407 12.64 -9.91 2.36
CA ASN A 407 11.76 -10.51 3.36
C ASN A 407 10.41 -9.79 3.50
N ASP A 408 10.34 -8.51 3.16
CA ASP A 408 9.11 -7.72 3.17
C ASP A 408 8.23 -7.94 1.94
N ILE A 409 8.72 -8.58 0.87
CA ILE A 409 7.90 -8.85 -0.34
C ILE A 409 6.68 -9.68 0.06
N GLY A 410 5.51 -9.07 0.13
CA GLY A 410 4.26 -9.72 0.48
C GLY A 410 3.57 -10.36 -0.72
N ALA A 411 3.85 -9.85 -1.92
CA ALA A 411 3.28 -10.37 -3.16
C ALA A 411 4.17 -10.06 -4.38
N ILE A 412 3.98 -10.86 -5.43
CA ILE A 412 4.41 -10.56 -6.78
C ILE A 412 3.25 -9.86 -7.48
N LEU A 413 3.47 -8.71 -8.12
CA LEU A 413 2.45 -7.93 -8.82
C LEU A 413 2.76 -7.89 -10.32
N TRP A 414 1.89 -8.51 -11.12
CA TRP A 414 2.00 -8.63 -12.57
C TRP A 414 0.81 -8.01 -13.31
N PRO A 415 0.88 -6.70 -13.60
CA PRO A 415 -0.05 -6.03 -14.50
C PRO A 415 0.34 -6.33 -15.96
N TRP A 416 0.22 -7.60 -16.35
CA TRP A 416 0.73 -8.15 -17.61
C TRP A 416 -0.40 -8.84 -18.38
N THR A 417 -0.96 -8.17 -19.40
CA THR A 417 -2.08 -8.75 -20.18
C THR A 417 -2.21 -8.29 -21.63
N GLU A 418 -1.63 -7.14 -22.00
CA GLU A 418 -1.97 -6.47 -23.25
C GLU A 418 -1.41 -7.18 -24.50
N GLN A 419 -0.09 -7.32 -24.65
CA GLN A 419 0.47 -8.06 -25.80
C GLN A 419 0.03 -9.52 -25.83
N ASP A 420 -0.27 -10.12 -24.68
CA ASP A 420 -0.72 -11.50 -24.59
C ASP A 420 -2.11 -11.70 -25.22
N SER A 421 -2.96 -10.66 -25.25
CA SER A 421 -4.28 -10.73 -25.89
C SER A 421 -4.18 -10.83 -27.41
N THR A 422 -3.01 -10.62 -28.02
CA THR A 422 -2.79 -10.82 -29.46
C THR A 422 -2.67 -12.31 -29.83
N ALA A 423 -2.44 -13.19 -28.85
CA ALA A 423 -2.36 -14.62 -29.09
C ALA A 423 -3.74 -15.21 -29.44
N PRO A 424 -3.80 -16.19 -30.36
CA PRO A 424 -5.05 -16.85 -30.71
C PRO A 424 -5.54 -17.72 -29.56
N TYR A 425 -6.87 -17.83 -29.39
CA TYR A 425 -7.48 -18.61 -28.30
C TYR A 425 -6.98 -20.06 -28.18
N ALA A 426 -6.57 -20.67 -29.29
CA ALA A 426 -5.97 -22.01 -29.31
C ALA A 426 -4.70 -22.14 -28.44
N GLN A 427 -4.06 -21.02 -28.06
CA GLN A 427 -2.88 -20.99 -27.20
C GLN A 427 -3.20 -20.89 -25.69
N LYS A 428 -4.48 -20.93 -25.28
CA LYS A 428 -4.89 -20.81 -23.86
C LYS A 428 -4.06 -21.70 -22.92
N ALA A 429 -3.90 -22.97 -23.27
CA ALA A 429 -3.16 -23.94 -22.45
C ALA A 429 -1.66 -23.59 -22.34
N LEU A 430 -1.05 -23.15 -23.44
CA LEU A 430 0.36 -22.73 -23.49
C LEU A 430 0.58 -21.49 -22.62
N TYR A 431 -0.30 -20.50 -22.76
CA TYR A 431 -0.27 -19.26 -21.97
C TYR A 431 -0.42 -19.55 -20.47
N THR A 432 -1.41 -20.37 -20.12
CA THR A 432 -1.66 -20.82 -18.74
C THR A 432 -0.41 -21.48 -18.13
N GLY A 433 0.21 -22.44 -18.83
CA GLY A 433 1.42 -23.11 -18.36
C GLY A 433 2.61 -22.17 -18.21
N THR A 434 2.72 -21.17 -19.09
CA THR A 434 3.80 -20.17 -19.07
C THR A 434 3.68 -19.24 -17.84
N ILE A 435 2.47 -18.77 -17.50
CA ILE A 435 2.24 -17.98 -16.27
C ILE A 435 2.61 -18.81 -15.04
N LYS A 436 2.07 -20.03 -14.92
CA LYS A 436 2.34 -20.91 -13.76
C LYS A 436 3.83 -21.18 -13.60
N ARG A 437 4.54 -21.42 -14.71
CA ARG A 437 5.99 -21.65 -14.69
C ARG A 437 6.76 -20.43 -14.21
N LEU A 438 6.50 -19.26 -14.79
CA LEU A 438 7.22 -18.05 -14.38
C LEU A 438 6.95 -17.74 -12.91
N ALA A 439 5.70 -17.91 -12.45
CA ALA A 439 5.33 -17.62 -11.07
C ALA A 439 6.09 -18.53 -10.10
N THR A 440 6.17 -19.82 -10.43
CA THR A 440 6.95 -20.81 -9.68
C THR A 440 8.43 -20.43 -9.62
N LEU A 441 9.03 -20.06 -10.74
CA LEU A 441 10.45 -19.69 -10.79
C LEU A 441 10.73 -18.38 -10.02
N THR A 442 9.90 -17.35 -10.15
CA THR A 442 10.05 -16.09 -9.41
C THR A 442 9.91 -16.31 -7.91
N ARG A 443 8.95 -17.13 -7.47
CA ARG A 443 8.82 -17.50 -6.05
C ARG A 443 10.07 -18.22 -5.55
N ALA A 444 10.60 -19.15 -6.34
CA ALA A 444 11.83 -19.88 -6.00
C ALA A 444 13.06 -18.96 -5.90
N MET A 445 13.15 -17.88 -6.70
CA MET A 445 14.20 -16.86 -6.53
C MET A 445 14.17 -16.26 -5.12
N LEU A 446 13.00 -16.11 -4.51
CA LEU A 446 12.82 -15.58 -3.16
C LEU A 446 12.82 -16.66 -2.06
N GLY A 447 13.18 -17.91 -2.40
CA GLY A 447 13.12 -19.06 -1.48
C GLY A 447 11.71 -19.39 -1.01
N ARG A 448 10.69 -19.04 -1.80
CA ARG A 448 9.28 -19.11 -1.44
C ARG A 448 8.45 -19.89 -2.46
N ASN A 449 7.18 -20.13 -2.15
CA ASN A 449 6.26 -20.90 -2.98
C ASN A 449 4.86 -20.25 -2.98
N ALA A 450 3.87 -20.93 -3.57
CA ALA A 450 2.51 -20.40 -3.63
C ALA A 450 1.87 -20.25 -2.24
N ASP A 451 2.22 -21.07 -1.24
CA ASP A 451 1.62 -21.02 0.10
C ASP A 451 1.92 -19.72 0.86
N ASN A 452 3.03 -19.06 0.54
CA ASN A 452 3.54 -17.91 1.29
C ASN A 452 3.93 -16.71 0.42
N LEU A 453 3.64 -16.75 -0.89
CA LEU A 453 3.86 -15.63 -1.79
C LEU A 453 2.80 -15.58 -2.91
N PRO A 454 1.69 -14.85 -2.71
CA PRO A 454 0.64 -14.71 -3.72
C PRO A 454 1.15 -13.99 -4.97
N LEU A 455 0.59 -14.38 -6.11
CA LEU A 455 0.71 -13.65 -7.37
C LEU A 455 -0.55 -12.79 -7.55
N LEU A 456 -0.37 -11.48 -7.71
CA LEU A 456 -1.42 -10.51 -7.97
C LEU A 456 -1.42 -10.16 -9.44
N MET A 457 -2.56 -10.35 -10.10
CA MET A 457 -2.77 -9.93 -11.49
C MET A 457 -3.99 -9.04 -11.59
N TRP A 458 -4.03 -8.15 -12.58
CA TRP A 458 -5.27 -7.51 -12.99
C TRP A 458 -5.96 -8.31 -14.09
N ASN A 459 -7.21 -7.97 -14.37
CA ASN A 459 -7.90 -8.53 -15.52
C ASN A 459 -7.35 -7.97 -16.84
N ALA A 460 -7.59 -8.67 -17.94
CA ALA A 460 -7.04 -8.32 -19.24
C ALA A 460 -7.53 -6.94 -19.73
N ILE A 461 -6.57 -6.04 -19.99
CA ILE A 461 -6.81 -4.75 -20.64
C ILE A 461 -7.37 -5.01 -22.05
N PRO A 462 -8.50 -4.40 -22.44
CA PRO A 462 -9.01 -4.49 -23.81
C PRO A 462 -7.98 -3.99 -24.83
N TYR A 463 -7.52 -4.89 -25.70
CA TYR A 463 -6.54 -4.60 -26.75
C TYR A 463 -6.61 -5.61 -27.91
N GLU A 464 -6.57 -5.09 -29.14
CA GLU A 464 -6.48 -5.74 -30.48
C GLU A 464 -7.41 -6.92 -30.84
N SER A 465 -7.54 -7.96 -30.02
CA SER A 465 -8.22 -9.21 -30.38
C SER A 465 -9.23 -9.63 -29.32
N ASP A 466 -10.50 -9.75 -29.73
CA ASP A 466 -11.60 -10.15 -28.84
C ASP A 466 -11.41 -11.58 -28.30
N THR A 467 -11.00 -12.51 -29.16
CA THR A 467 -10.81 -13.92 -28.78
C THR A 467 -9.57 -14.14 -27.92
N GLY A 468 -8.49 -13.41 -28.20
CA GLY A 468 -7.27 -13.48 -27.39
C GLY A 468 -7.43 -12.77 -26.05
N LEU A 469 -8.18 -11.67 -25.99
CA LEU A 469 -8.58 -11.07 -24.72
C LEU A 469 -9.35 -12.07 -23.84
N GLN A 470 -10.36 -12.72 -24.41
CA GLN A 470 -11.14 -13.72 -23.68
C GLN A 470 -10.28 -14.93 -23.28
N MET A 471 -9.32 -15.35 -24.12
CA MET A 471 -8.33 -16.37 -23.76
C MET A 471 -7.56 -16.00 -22.49
N VAL A 472 -7.04 -14.77 -22.39
CA VAL A 472 -6.30 -14.29 -21.21
C VAL A 472 -7.20 -14.25 -19.98
N ARG A 473 -8.43 -13.72 -20.10
CA ARG A 473 -9.39 -13.65 -18.99
C ARG A 473 -9.70 -15.03 -18.41
N GLU A 474 -9.97 -16.00 -19.26
CA GLU A 474 -10.26 -17.36 -18.83
C GLU A 474 -9.02 -18.06 -18.25
N ALA A 475 -7.83 -17.87 -18.86
CA ALA A 475 -6.60 -18.44 -18.34
C ALA A 475 -6.27 -17.93 -16.93
N ILE A 476 -6.38 -16.62 -16.69
CA ILE A 476 -6.18 -16.03 -15.37
C ILE A 476 -7.22 -16.56 -14.37
N ALA A 477 -8.50 -16.67 -14.79
CA ALA A 477 -9.55 -17.22 -13.94
C ALA A 477 -9.33 -18.70 -13.60
N ASP A 478 -8.84 -19.51 -14.56
CA ASP A 478 -8.52 -20.93 -14.33
C ASP A 478 -7.38 -21.10 -13.32
N ILE A 479 -6.35 -20.25 -13.40
CA ILE A 479 -5.26 -20.26 -12.43
C ILE A 479 -5.75 -19.76 -11.06
N ALA A 480 -6.58 -18.72 -11.02
CA ALA A 480 -7.12 -18.19 -9.77
C ALA A 480 -8.08 -19.17 -9.06
N ALA A 481 -8.79 -20.01 -9.82
CA ALA A 481 -9.66 -21.05 -9.28
C ALA A 481 -8.88 -22.22 -8.66
N ASP A 482 -7.63 -22.42 -9.06
CA ASP A 482 -6.73 -23.39 -8.45
C ASP A 482 -6.00 -22.77 -7.25
N GLY A 483 -6.50 -23.06 -6.05
CA GLY A 483 -5.93 -22.55 -4.80
C GLY A 483 -4.45 -22.92 -4.60
N THR A 484 -3.93 -23.93 -5.30
CA THR A 484 -2.51 -24.32 -5.21
C THR A 484 -1.57 -23.37 -5.96
N ASP A 485 -2.07 -22.59 -6.92
CA ASP A 485 -1.29 -21.60 -7.65
C ASP A 485 -1.23 -20.25 -6.94
N ASN A 486 -2.15 -19.99 -5.99
CA ASN A 486 -2.30 -18.75 -5.22
C ASN A 486 -2.17 -17.48 -6.11
N LEU A 487 -2.87 -17.48 -7.24
CA LEU A 487 -3.07 -16.30 -8.07
C LEU A 487 -4.35 -15.60 -7.62
N ASN A 488 -4.28 -14.30 -7.38
CA ASN A 488 -5.41 -13.49 -6.99
C ASN A 488 -5.56 -12.32 -7.97
N LEU A 489 -6.78 -12.12 -8.48
CA LEU A 489 -7.09 -10.89 -9.19
C LEU A 489 -7.19 -9.75 -8.18
N PHE A 490 -6.37 -8.70 -8.31
CA PHE A 490 -6.51 -7.49 -7.49
C PHE A 490 -7.46 -6.48 -8.14
N LEU A 491 -7.64 -6.56 -9.46
CA LEU A 491 -8.54 -5.70 -10.22
C LEU A 491 -9.29 -6.55 -11.24
N THR A 492 -10.62 -6.56 -11.12
CA THR A 492 -11.52 -7.42 -11.91
C THR A 492 -12.06 -6.74 -13.17
N GLN A 493 -11.96 -5.41 -13.26
CA GLN A 493 -12.45 -4.61 -14.39
C GLN A 493 -11.39 -3.57 -14.79
N THR A 494 -10.80 -3.73 -15.97
CA THR A 494 -9.81 -2.80 -16.55
C THR A 494 -10.35 -1.98 -17.72
N ALA A 495 -11.54 -2.31 -18.23
CA ALA A 495 -12.14 -1.59 -19.36
C ALA A 495 -12.83 -0.28 -18.94
N ASP A 496 -13.04 -0.06 -17.64
CA ASP A 496 -13.46 1.22 -17.05
C ASP A 496 -12.29 2.21 -17.03
N SER A 497 -11.70 2.47 -18.20
CA SER A 497 -10.51 3.28 -18.39
C SER A 497 -10.43 3.86 -19.81
N ILE A 498 -9.55 4.84 -20.01
CA ILE A 498 -9.31 5.44 -21.32
C ILE A 498 -7.84 5.28 -21.77
N PRO A 499 -7.58 5.34 -23.09
CA PRO A 499 -6.23 5.38 -23.64
C PRO A 499 -5.35 6.48 -23.05
N LEU A 500 -4.06 6.21 -22.89
CA LEU A 500 -3.07 7.19 -22.44
C LEU A 500 -3.08 8.40 -23.38
N ASN A 501 -3.10 9.62 -22.81
CA ASN A 501 -3.17 10.88 -23.55
C ASN A 501 -4.44 11.05 -24.41
N ALA A 502 -5.52 10.32 -24.14
CA ALA A 502 -6.81 10.57 -24.77
C ALA A 502 -7.40 11.92 -24.31
N THR A 503 -8.19 12.54 -25.18
CA THR A 503 -9.03 13.69 -24.79
C THR A 503 -10.35 13.16 -24.24
N TYR A 504 -10.65 13.47 -22.98
CA TYR A 504 -11.82 12.96 -22.24
C TYR A 504 -12.84 14.06 -21.97
N ASP A 505 -14.12 13.77 -22.21
CA ASP A 505 -15.25 14.62 -21.80
C ASP A 505 -15.98 13.99 -20.60
N PRO A 506 -15.81 14.53 -19.37
CA PRO A 506 -16.44 13.98 -18.18
C PRO A 506 -17.96 14.13 -18.15
N THR A 507 -18.55 14.96 -19.02
CA THR A 507 -20.02 15.17 -19.06
C THR A 507 -20.71 14.02 -19.77
N SER A 508 -20.08 13.51 -20.84
CA SER A 508 -20.62 12.43 -21.65
C SER A 508 -19.99 11.07 -21.37
N GLY A 509 -18.80 11.03 -20.76
CA GLY A 509 -17.98 9.82 -20.62
C GLY A 509 -17.16 9.50 -21.87
N LEU A 510 -17.38 10.20 -22.99
CA LEU A 510 -16.74 9.91 -24.25
C LEU A 510 -15.27 10.38 -24.28
N TRP A 511 -14.46 9.69 -25.07
CA TRP A 511 -13.07 10.04 -25.33
C TRP A 511 -12.72 9.94 -26.81
N SER A 512 -11.60 10.55 -27.20
CA SER A 512 -11.04 10.42 -28.54
C SER A 512 -9.51 10.48 -28.54
N GLY A 513 -8.90 9.82 -29.53
CA GLY A 513 -7.44 9.72 -29.68
C GLY A 513 -6.78 8.93 -28.55
N GLY A 514 -5.50 9.20 -28.33
CA GLY A 514 -4.68 8.53 -27.33
C GLY A 514 -4.05 7.22 -27.81
N ASP A 515 -3.23 6.65 -26.94
CA ASP A 515 -2.54 5.39 -27.13
C ASP A 515 -3.34 4.24 -26.50
N ALA A 516 -3.96 3.42 -27.35
CA ALA A 516 -4.84 2.34 -26.92
C ALA A 516 -4.12 1.20 -26.17
N THR A 517 -2.79 1.13 -26.26
CA THR A 517 -1.94 0.15 -25.58
C THR A 517 -1.82 0.46 -24.08
N HIS A 518 -1.77 1.74 -23.71
CA HIS A 518 -1.50 2.16 -22.32
C HIS A 518 -2.69 2.87 -21.69
N ARG A 519 -2.79 2.84 -20.36
CA ARG A 519 -3.86 3.51 -19.62
C ARG A 519 -3.42 4.89 -19.16
N ASP A 520 -4.39 5.80 -19.08
CA ASP A 520 -4.16 7.14 -18.56
C ASP A 520 -3.83 7.13 -17.06
N GLU A 521 -3.06 8.13 -16.61
CA GLU A 521 -2.54 8.24 -15.24
C GLU A 521 -3.64 8.17 -14.18
N THR A 522 -4.78 8.82 -14.42
CA THR A 522 -5.89 8.83 -13.46
C THR A 522 -6.53 7.44 -13.30
N ASP A 523 -6.56 6.64 -14.36
CA ASP A 523 -7.09 5.27 -14.30
C ASP A 523 -6.12 4.35 -13.56
N GLU A 524 -4.82 4.46 -13.83
CA GLU A 524 -3.77 3.71 -13.12
C GLU A 524 -3.77 4.00 -11.61
N ILE A 525 -3.94 5.27 -11.22
CA ILE A 525 -4.13 5.65 -9.82
C ILE A 525 -5.37 4.95 -9.23
N THR A 526 -6.50 5.00 -9.93
CA THR A 526 -7.76 4.38 -9.48
C THR A 526 -7.62 2.86 -9.36
N PHE A 527 -6.89 2.22 -10.27
CA PHE A 527 -6.58 0.79 -10.22
C PHE A 527 -5.78 0.42 -8.97
N GLY A 528 -4.81 1.25 -8.58
CA GLY A 528 -4.02 1.04 -7.38
C GLY A 528 -4.85 1.14 -6.09
N LEU A 529 -5.73 2.14 -6.03
CA LEU A 529 -6.64 2.32 -4.89
C LEU A 529 -7.61 1.14 -4.75
N ARG A 530 -8.30 0.77 -5.84
CA ARG A 530 -9.21 -0.40 -5.88
C ARG A 530 -8.46 -1.70 -5.57
N GLY A 531 -7.24 -1.83 -6.09
CA GLY A 531 -6.41 -3.02 -5.96
C GLY A 531 -5.98 -3.37 -4.54
N ALA A 532 -5.78 -2.37 -3.69
CA ALA A 532 -5.32 -2.56 -2.32
C ALA A 532 -6.27 -3.47 -1.51
N HIS A 533 -7.58 -3.38 -1.77
CA HIS A 533 -8.62 -4.12 -1.07
C HIS A 533 -8.50 -5.64 -1.26
N GLY A 534 -8.43 -6.08 -2.52
CA GLY A 534 -8.26 -7.49 -2.86
C GLY A 534 -6.88 -8.02 -2.45
N ALA A 535 -5.84 -7.25 -2.73
CA ALA A 535 -4.47 -7.65 -2.44
C ALA A 535 -4.18 -7.78 -0.95
N ALA A 536 -4.76 -6.92 -0.09
CA ALA A 536 -4.56 -7.00 1.36
C ALA A 536 -5.04 -8.34 1.93
N ARG A 537 -6.18 -8.86 1.45
CA ARG A 537 -6.70 -10.17 1.90
C ARG A 537 -5.79 -11.32 1.47
N ALA A 538 -5.30 -11.30 0.23
CA ALA A 538 -4.38 -12.32 -0.27
C ALA A 538 -3.05 -12.33 0.50
N ILE A 539 -2.48 -11.14 0.76
CA ILE A 539 -1.22 -10.98 1.49
C ILE A 539 -1.40 -11.34 2.97
N SER A 540 -2.51 -10.93 3.58
CA SER A 540 -2.88 -11.33 4.95
C SER A 540 -2.95 -12.85 5.10
N ALA A 541 -3.59 -13.54 4.15
CA ALA A 541 -3.72 -15.00 4.15
C ALA A 541 -2.36 -15.71 4.00
N ALA A 542 -1.39 -15.08 3.33
CA ALA A 542 -0.01 -15.57 3.20
C ALA A 542 0.87 -15.34 4.44
N GLY A 543 0.31 -14.85 5.56
CA GLY A 543 1.04 -14.64 6.82
C GLY A 543 1.86 -13.35 6.88
N PHE A 544 1.47 -12.36 6.08
CA PHE A 544 2.02 -10.99 6.13
C PHE A 544 1.12 -10.00 6.87
N ALA A 545 0.01 -10.46 7.45
CA ALA A 545 -0.67 -9.71 8.49
C ALA A 545 0.28 -9.51 9.67
N ASP A 546 0.43 -8.27 10.12
CA ASP A 546 1.23 -7.92 11.29
C ASP A 546 0.29 -7.73 12.49
N ALA A 547 0.08 -6.49 12.90
CA ALA A 547 -0.76 -6.13 14.04
C ALA A 547 -2.28 -6.24 13.77
N ILE A 548 -2.70 -6.22 12.51
CA ILE A 548 -4.11 -6.41 12.11
C ILE A 548 -4.25 -7.80 11.51
N THR A 549 -4.74 -8.74 12.32
CA THR A 549 -4.84 -10.16 11.95
C THR A 549 -6.15 -10.54 11.26
N THR A 550 -7.13 -9.63 11.20
CA THR A 550 -8.40 -9.87 10.51
C THR A 550 -8.93 -8.59 9.87
N ILE A 551 -9.16 -8.66 8.56
CA ILE A 551 -9.83 -7.60 7.80
C ILE A 551 -11.35 -7.87 7.84
N PRO A 552 -12.19 -6.96 8.35
CA PRO A 552 -13.63 -7.17 8.45
C PRO A 552 -14.24 -7.62 7.13
N GLY A 553 -15.17 -8.58 7.19
CA GLY A 553 -15.87 -9.07 6.00
C GLY A 553 -16.72 -7.99 5.31
N THR A 554 -17.04 -6.91 6.03
CA THR A 554 -17.78 -5.74 5.54
C THR A 554 -16.93 -4.72 4.77
N MET A 555 -15.60 -4.92 4.70
CA MET A 555 -14.71 -4.09 3.87
C MET A 555 -14.77 -4.56 2.42
N PRO A 556 -14.75 -3.63 1.44
CA PRO A 556 -14.88 -3.96 0.02
C PRO A 556 -13.76 -4.89 -0.41
N PHE A 557 -14.05 -5.71 -1.41
CA PHE A 557 -13.12 -6.69 -1.97
C PHE A 557 -12.88 -6.42 -3.45
N LEU A 558 -13.69 -6.95 -4.36
CA LEU A 558 -13.47 -6.87 -5.82
C LEU A 558 -14.63 -6.22 -6.58
N GLY A 559 -15.68 -5.79 -5.88
CA GLY A 559 -16.86 -5.19 -6.47
C GLY A 559 -17.97 -6.20 -6.80
N PRO A 560 -19.13 -5.72 -7.28
CA PRO A 560 -20.30 -6.55 -7.54
C PRO A 560 -20.05 -7.54 -8.70
N LYS A 561 -20.79 -8.65 -8.73
CA LYS A 561 -20.71 -9.65 -9.80
C LYS A 561 -22.08 -10.09 -10.30
N ILE A 562 -22.14 -10.54 -11.54
CA ILE A 562 -23.36 -11.09 -12.14
C ILE A 562 -23.56 -12.52 -11.64
N LEU A 563 -24.74 -12.82 -11.10
CA LEU A 563 -25.14 -14.17 -10.67
C LEU A 563 -25.82 -14.95 -11.78
N THR A 564 -26.81 -14.32 -12.42
CA THR A 564 -27.67 -14.97 -13.43
C THR A 564 -28.08 -13.97 -14.48
N ALA A 565 -28.43 -14.48 -15.66
CA ALA A 565 -28.95 -13.71 -16.77
C ALA A 565 -30.14 -14.45 -17.41
N GLN A 566 -31.25 -13.74 -17.57
CA GLN A 566 -32.51 -14.25 -18.12
C GLN A 566 -32.84 -13.54 -19.41
N LEU A 567 -33.04 -14.28 -20.50
CA LEU A 567 -33.39 -13.73 -21.80
C LEU A 567 -34.91 -13.72 -21.99
N ASN A 568 -35.44 -12.57 -22.36
CA ASN A 568 -36.81 -12.38 -22.83
C ASN A 568 -36.80 -11.56 -24.12
N ALA A 569 -37.02 -12.22 -25.26
CA ALA A 569 -36.92 -11.62 -26.59
C ALA A 569 -35.56 -10.90 -26.80
N SER A 570 -35.56 -9.57 -26.98
CA SER A 570 -34.35 -8.74 -27.13
C SER A 570 -33.88 -8.12 -25.81
N THR A 571 -34.36 -8.61 -24.68
CA THR A 571 -34.05 -8.06 -23.35
C THR A 571 -33.40 -9.12 -22.48
N VAL A 572 -32.33 -8.75 -21.78
CA VAL A 572 -31.68 -9.60 -20.78
C VAL A 572 -31.84 -8.96 -19.41
N ILE A 573 -32.45 -9.67 -18.47
CA ILE A 573 -32.47 -9.26 -17.06
C ILE A 573 -31.33 -9.96 -16.36
N ILE A 574 -30.45 -9.19 -15.72
CA ILE A 574 -29.34 -9.74 -14.94
C ILE A 574 -29.61 -9.55 -13.44
N THR A 575 -29.18 -10.53 -12.67
CA THR A 575 -29.14 -10.44 -11.20
C THR A 575 -27.71 -10.19 -10.76
N ILE A 576 -27.50 -9.19 -9.92
CA ILE A 576 -26.21 -8.79 -9.39
C ILE A 576 -26.12 -9.18 -7.91
N GLN A 577 -25.03 -9.83 -7.55
CA GLN A 577 -24.59 -9.95 -6.16
C GLN A 577 -23.67 -8.80 -5.83
N HIS A 578 -24.07 -8.01 -4.84
CA HIS A 578 -23.19 -7.00 -4.24
C HIS A 578 -22.06 -7.66 -3.46
N ASP A 579 -20.93 -6.97 -3.45
CA ASP A 579 -19.85 -7.24 -2.50
C ASP A 579 -20.17 -6.52 -1.19
N GLN A 580 -19.92 -5.19 -1.12
CA GLN A 580 -20.22 -4.38 0.07
C GLN A 580 -21.07 -3.15 -0.18
N GLY A 581 -21.25 -2.76 -1.45
CA GLY A 581 -22.33 -1.85 -1.82
C GLY A 581 -23.71 -2.48 -1.56
N ASN A 582 -24.76 -1.67 -1.66
CA ASN A 582 -26.14 -2.12 -1.53
C ASN A 582 -27.06 -1.60 -2.63
N ASP A 583 -26.52 -0.88 -3.61
CA ASP A 583 -27.23 -0.40 -4.79
C ASP A 583 -26.33 -0.41 -6.02
N ILE A 584 -26.95 -0.47 -7.20
CA ILE A 584 -26.28 -0.41 -8.50
C ILE A 584 -26.38 1.01 -9.05
N LEU A 585 -25.27 1.52 -9.55
CA LEU A 585 -25.19 2.76 -10.30
C LEU A 585 -24.93 2.47 -11.77
N LEU A 586 -25.65 3.19 -12.63
CA LEU A 586 -25.60 3.03 -14.09
C LEU A 586 -25.25 4.39 -14.74
N PRO A 587 -23.98 4.82 -14.66
CA PRO A 587 -23.56 6.13 -15.15
C PRO A 587 -23.44 6.18 -16.67
N LEU A 588 -23.57 7.38 -17.24
CA LEU A 588 -23.01 7.76 -18.55
C LEU A 588 -23.23 6.69 -19.65
N GLN A 589 -22.16 6.15 -20.26
CA GLN A 589 -22.27 5.17 -21.35
C GLN A 589 -22.79 3.80 -20.90
N ALA A 590 -22.72 3.46 -19.60
CA ALA A 590 -23.31 2.23 -19.07
C ALA A 590 -24.81 2.16 -19.38
N ALA A 591 -25.52 3.29 -19.21
CA ALA A 591 -26.96 3.40 -19.49
C ALA A 591 -27.30 3.24 -20.99
N LEU A 592 -26.32 3.49 -21.86
CA LEU A 592 -26.43 3.29 -23.30
C LEU A 592 -26.03 1.87 -23.73
N GLY A 593 -25.82 0.96 -22.78
CA GLY A 593 -25.48 -0.43 -23.04
C GLY A 593 -23.99 -0.70 -23.31
N ALA A 594 -23.10 0.26 -23.04
CA ALA A 594 -21.67 0.08 -23.26
C ALA A 594 -21.13 -1.16 -22.52
N GLY A 595 -20.28 -1.92 -23.21
CA GLY A 595 -19.68 -3.17 -22.71
C GLY A 595 -20.56 -4.41 -22.81
N TRP A 596 -21.89 -4.29 -22.81
CA TRP A 596 -22.79 -5.45 -22.83
C TRP A 596 -22.91 -6.08 -24.22
N ALA A 597 -22.69 -7.40 -24.30
CA ALA A 597 -22.99 -8.15 -25.51
C ALA A 597 -23.42 -9.58 -25.22
N VAL A 598 -24.21 -10.15 -26.14
CA VAL A 598 -24.59 -11.55 -26.17
C VAL A 598 -23.97 -12.21 -27.39
N MET A 599 -23.24 -13.31 -27.16
CA MET A 599 -22.84 -14.23 -28.22
C MET A 599 -24.01 -15.19 -28.48
N ASP A 600 -24.56 -15.13 -29.70
CA ASP A 600 -25.73 -15.91 -30.12
C ASP A 600 -25.31 -17.25 -30.76
N GLY A 601 -25.16 -18.29 -29.93
CA GLY A 601 -24.59 -19.57 -30.36
C GLY A 601 -23.07 -19.56 -30.48
N GLY A 602 -22.49 -20.66 -30.96
CA GLY A 602 -21.04 -20.80 -31.11
C GLY A 602 -20.31 -21.01 -29.78
N THR A 603 -19.02 -20.70 -29.77
CA THR A 603 -18.13 -20.83 -28.60
C THR A 603 -17.11 -19.71 -28.60
N VAL A 604 -16.42 -19.44 -27.50
CA VAL A 604 -15.34 -18.44 -27.50
C VAL A 604 -14.24 -18.74 -28.54
N ALA A 605 -13.89 -20.01 -28.75
CA ALA A 605 -12.90 -20.43 -29.74
C ALA A 605 -13.36 -20.23 -31.20
N SER A 606 -14.68 -20.19 -31.41
CA SER A 606 -15.33 -19.97 -32.70
C SER A 606 -16.61 -19.18 -32.47
N PRO A 607 -16.51 -17.85 -32.28
CA PRO A 607 -17.63 -17.03 -31.85
C PRO A 607 -18.82 -17.09 -32.81
N GLY A 608 -20.03 -17.17 -32.27
CA GLY A 608 -21.25 -16.88 -33.02
C GLY A 608 -21.43 -15.38 -33.25
N PRO A 609 -22.54 -14.96 -33.89
CA PRO A 609 -22.91 -13.55 -34.00
C PRO A 609 -22.91 -12.85 -32.64
N ILE A 610 -22.31 -11.67 -32.58
CA ILE A 610 -22.27 -10.83 -31.37
C ILE A 610 -23.36 -9.78 -31.49
N ILE A 611 -24.28 -9.77 -30.53
CA ILE A 611 -25.36 -8.81 -30.42
C ILE A 611 -25.03 -7.87 -29.26
N THR A 612 -24.67 -6.63 -29.58
CA THR A 612 -24.39 -5.60 -28.57
C THR A 612 -25.68 -5.05 -27.97
N ALA A 613 -25.59 -4.55 -26.74
CA ALA A 613 -26.68 -3.77 -26.16
C ALA A 613 -26.72 -2.34 -26.74
N ILE A 614 -27.91 -1.75 -26.71
CA ILE A 614 -28.18 -0.37 -27.10
C ILE A 614 -28.73 0.48 -25.95
N ALA A 615 -29.07 -0.17 -24.83
CA ALA A 615 -29.49 0.48 -23.61
C ALA A 615 -29.32 -0.49 -22.43
N ALA A 616 -29.14 0.08 -21.25
CA ALA A 616 -29.33 -0.59 -19.98
C ALA A 616 -30.19 0.30 -19.08
N SER A 617 -30.97 -0.31 -18.20
CA SER A 617 -31.74 0.41 -17.19
C SER A 617 -31.75 -0.35 -15.88
N ARG A 618 -31.71 0.38 -14.77
CA ARG A 618 -31.84 -0.18 -13.44
C ARG A 618 -33.30 -0.52 -13.18
N ILE A 619 -33.56 -1.77 -12.78
CA ILE A 619 -34.89 -2.20 -12.30
C ILE A 619 -34.98 -1.90 -10.80
N ASP A 620 -34.03 -2.43 -10.03
CA ASP A 620 -33.92 -2.26 -8.58
C ASP A 620 -32.45 -2.34 -8.13
N ALA A 621 -32.22 -2.48 -6.84
CA ALA A 621 -30.87 -2.51 -6.26
C ALA A 621 -30.03 -3.71 -6.70
N THR A 622 -30.62 -4.80 -7.21
CA THR A 622 -29.93 -6.04 -7.59
C THR A 622 -30.18 -6.45 -9.05
N HIS A 623 -31.02 -5.73 -9.78
CA HIS A 623 -31.39 -6.11 -11.15
C HIS A 623 -31.18 -4.98 -12.16
N LEU A 624 -30.55 -5.32 -13.29
CA LEU A 624 -30.49 -4.47 -14.48
C LEU A 624 -31.22 -5.14 -15.65
N GLN A 625 -31.89 -4.32 -16.44
CA GLN A 625 -32.44 -4.69 -17.74
C GLN A 625 -31.51 -4.20 -18.84
N ILE A 626 -31.00 -5.12 -19.66
CA ILE A 626 -30.16 -4.84 -20.82
C ILE A 626 -30.99 -5.04 -22.09
N THR A 627 -31.03 -4.04 -22.97
CA THR A 627 -31.75 -4.12 -24.25
C THR A 627 -30.75 -4.32 -25.38
N LEU A 628 -30.90 -5.43 -26.09
CA LEU A 628 -30.06 -5.83 -27.22
C LEU A 628 -30.49 -5.16 -28.53
N ALA A 629 -29.55 -4.95 -29.44
CA ALA A 629 -29.83 -4.40 -30.78
C ALA A 629 -30.80 -5.26 -31.59
N SER A 630 -30.82 -6.58 -31.34
CA SER A 630 -31.78 -7.53 -31.91
C SER A 630 -32.01 -8.70 -30.95
N ALA A 631 -33.08 -9.47 -31.15
CA ALA A 631 -33.27 -10.72 -30.42
C ALA A 631 -32.26 -11.78 -30.88
N PRO A 632 -31.70 -12.60 -29.96
CA PRO A 632 -30.95 -13.80 -30.35
C PRO A 632 -31.82 -14.76 -31.16
N THR A 633 -31.18 -15.47 -32.08
CA THR A 633 -31.82 -16.46 -32.95
C THR A 633 -31.75 -17.88 -32.38
N HIS A 634 -30.77 -18.16 -31.51
CA HIS A 634 -30.66 -19.43 -30.81
C HIS A 634 -31.45 -19.44 -29.50
N ALA A 635 -31.72 -20.64 -28.99
CA ALA A 635 -32.30 -20.81 -27.66
C ALA A 635 -31.39 -20.21 -26.58
N ALA A 636 -31.97 -19.62 -25.54
CA ALA A 636 -31.24 -18.91 -24.48
C ALA A 636 -30.05 -19.73 -23.92
N ALA A 637 -30.23 -21.03 -23.69
CA ALA A 637 -29.18 -21.91 -23.17
C ALA A 637 -27.94 -22.02 -24.06
N ASN A 638 -28.02 -21.63 -25.34
CA ASN A 638 -26.92 -21.58 -26.30
C ASN A 638 -26.33 -20.17 -26.47
N CYS A 639 -26.84 -19.18 -25.74
CA CYS A 639 -26.37 -17.81 -25.77
C CYS A 639 -25.54 -17.51 -24.53
N LEU A 640 -24.48 -16.70 -24.70
CA LEU A 640 -23.57 -16.31 -23.62
C LEU A 640 -23.54 -14.79 -23.47
N LEU A 641 -23.81 -14.29 -22.27
CA LEU A 641 -23.67 -12.88 -21.93
C LEU A 641 -22.23 -12.56 -21.51
N PHE A 642 -21.71 -11.43 -21.97
CA PHE A 642 -20.40 -10.90 -21.60
C PHE A 642 -20.50 -9.44 -21.14
N TYR A 643 -19.63 -9.06 -20.22
CA TYR A 643 -19.44 -7.69 -19.77
C TYR A 643 -18.00 -7.46 -19.28
N PRO A 644 -17.20 -6.57 -19.88
CA PRO A 644 -17.38 -6.11 -21.26
C PRO A 644 -17.04 -7.23 -22.24
N TYR A 645 -17.66 -7.23 -23.41
CA TYR A 645 -17.21 -8.06 -24.52
C TYR A 645 -16.16 -7.33 -25.38
N GLY A 646 -15.13 -8.07 -25.79
CA GLY A 646 -14.18 -7.64 -26.80
C GLY A 646 -13.10 -6.66 -26.33
N SER A 647 -12.30 -6.23 -27.30
CA SER A 647 -11.05 -5.47 -27.18
C SER A 647 -11.23 -3.95 -27.06
N THR A 648 -12.46 -3.48 -26.85
CA THR A 648 -12.79 -2.06 -26.71
C THR A 648 -12.97 -1.68 -25.24
N GLN A 649 -12.47 -0.51 -24.85
CA GLN A 649 -12.72 0.05 -23.53
C GLN A 649 -14.18 0.51 -23.40
N ILE A 650 -14.72 0.45 -22.19
CA ILE A 650 -16.04 1.00 -21.87
C ILE A 650 -15.92 2.53 -21.75
N GLY A 651 -14.82 3.01 -21.17
CA GLY A 651 -14.57 4.41 -20.86
C GLY A 651 -14.43 4.64 -19.35
N ARG A 652 -13.78 5.75 -18.97
CA ARG A 652 -13.58 6.10 -17.55
C ARG A 652 -14.91 6.48 -16.93
N GLY A 653 -15.30 5.78 -15.85
CA GLY A 653 -16.55 6.08 -15.14
C GLY A 653 -17.81 5.66 -15.91
N ASP A 654 -17.63 4.89 -16.98
CA ASP A 654 -18.70 4.40 -17.84
C ASP A 654 -19.09 2.95 -17.50
N ALA A 655 -18.42 2.30 -16.56
CA ALA A 655 -18.85 1.00 -16.08
C ALA A 655 -20.03 1.10 -15.10
N VAL A 656 -20.90 0.08 -15.11
CA VAL A 656 -21.78 -0.24 -13.99
C VAL A 656 -20.94 -0.36 -12.72
N THR A 657 -21.38 0.28 -11.64
CA THR A 657 -20.70 0.23 -10.34
C THR A 657 -21.67 -0.08 -9.21
N ASP A 658 -21.16 -0.45 -8.04
CA ASP A 658 -21.93 -0.36 -6.80
C ASP A 658 -21.98 1.08 -6.27
N ASN A 659 -22.53 1.28 -5.07
CA ASN A 659 -22.57 2.57 -4.38
C ASN A 659 -21.68 2.63 -3.13
N PHE A 660 -20.61 1.83 -3.06
CA PHE A 660 -19.80 1.68 -1.84
C PHE A 660 -19.25 3.02 -1.31
N ALA A 661 -18.95 4.00 -2.17
CA ALA A 661 -18.48 5.32 -1.75
C ALA A 661 -19.43 6.04 -0.77
N THR A 662 -20.72 5.66 -0.76
CA THR A 662 -21.76 6.24 0.09
C THR A 662 -22.15 5.34 1.27
N VAL A 663 -21.60 4.12 1.33
CA VAL A 663 -21.84 3.18 2.42
C VAL A 663 -20.93 3.52 3.60
N GLY A 664 -21.47 3.45 4.82
CA GLY A 664 -20.70 3.69 6.04
C GLY A 664 -19.61 2.64 6.23
N TRP A 665 -18.40 3.09 6.57
CA TRP A 665 -17.29 2.20 6.87
C TRP A 665 -17.49 1.55 8.25
N PRO A 666 -16.95 0.35 8.49
CA PRO A 666 -16.88 -0.20 9.85
C PRO A 666 -16.10 0.74 10.77
N ALA A 667 -16.51 0.81 12.03
CA ALA A 667 -15.85 1.67 13.02
C ALA A 667 -14.33 1.39 13.09
N GLY A 668 -13.53 2.46 13.01
CA GLY A 668 -12.07 2.39 13.04
C GLY A 668 -11.43 1.99 11.70
N TRP A 669 -12.23 1.70 10.67
CA TRP A 669 -11.82 1.35 9.31
C TRP A 669 -12.10 2.46 8.29
N GLU A 670 -12.29 3.71 8.72
CA GLU A 670 -12.57 4.86 7.87
C GLU A 670 -11.33 5.30 7.08
N MET A 671 -10.97 4.54 6.05
CA MET A 671 -9.81 4.78 5.19
C MET A 671 -9.84 6.18 4.54
N THR A 672 -11.02 6.74 4.33
CA THR A 672 -11.22 8.08 3.75
C THR A 672 -10.72 9.19 4.66
N ALA A 673 -10.97 9.09 5.97
CA ALA A 673 -10.42 10.00 6.97
C ALA A 673 -8.92 9.76 7.16
N GLN A 674 -8.48 8.51 7.00
CA GLN A 674 -7.14 8.04 7.35
C GLN A 674 -6.12 8.01 6.21
N LEU A 675 -6.53 8.12 4.96
CA LEU A 675 -5.63 8.21 3.79
C LEU A 675 -6.12 9.20 2.72
N GLY A 676 -7.28 9.83 2.92
CA GLY A 676 -7.83 10.86 2.04
C GLY A 676 -9.11 10.45 1.32
N SER A 677 -9.87 11.44 0.85
CA SER A 677 -11.20 11.24 0.25
C SER A 677 -11.20 10.40 -1.04
N ALA A 678 -10.07 10.29 -1.72
CA ALA A 678 -9.94 9.45 -2.92
C ALA A 678 -10.22 7.96 -2.65
N TRP A 679 -10.13 7.50 -1.40
CA TRP A 679 -10.46 6.13 -0.99
C TRP A 679 -11.98 5.87 -0.90
N ALA A 680 -12.82 6.92 -1.00
CA ALA A 680 -14.27 6.79 -1.11
C ALA A 680 -14.64 6.53 -2.57
N MET A 681 -14.62 5.27 -3.00
CA MET A 681 -14.88 4.91 -4.39
C MET A 681 -15.93 3.83 -4.54
N ASN A 682 -16.65 3.90 -5.66
CA ASN A 682 -17.50 2.82 -6.12
C ASN A 682 -16.66 1.79 -6.87
N PHE A 683 -17.05 0.53 -6.72
CA PHE A 683 -16.38 -0.59 -7.36
C PHE A 683 -17.14 -1.00 -8.61
N PRO A 684 -16.44 -1.15 -9.76
CA PRO A 684 -17.06 -1.53 -11.00
C PRO A 684 -17.54 -2.99 -10.95
N LEU A 685 -18.62 -3.27 -11.67
CA LEU A 685 -19.08 -4.62 -11.93
C LEU A 685 -17.94 -5.42 -12.56
N GLN A 686 -17.62 -6.55 -11.92
CA GLN A 686 -16.54 -7.44 -12.32
C GLN A 686 -16.71 -7.85 -13.77
N ALA A 687 -15.61 -7.84 -14.54
CA ALA A 687 -15.67 -8.33 -15.89
C ALA A 687 -15.90 -9.85 -15.91
N THR A 688 -16.69 -10.32 -16.87
CA THR A 688 -16.96 -11.74 -17.06
C THR A 688 -15.70 -12.46 -17.53
N SER A 689 -15.14 -13.34 -16.68
CA SER A 689 -14.06 -14.24 -17.09
C SER A 689 -14.54 -15.29 -18.07
N TYR A 690 -15.77 -15.78 -17.89
CA TYR A 690 -16.47 -16.72 -18.76
C TYR A 690 -17.80 -16.12 -19.20
N GLY A 691 -18.26 -16.47 -20.41
CA GLY A 691 -19.60 -16.11 -20.86
C GLY A 691 -20.66 -16.71 -19.93
N ILE A 692 -21.62 -15.89 -19.51
CA ILE A 692 -22.70 -16.31 -18.60
C ILE A 692 -23.82 -16.93 -19.43
N PRO A 693 -24.15 -18.22 -19.25
CA PRO A 693 -25.25 -18.84 -19.98
C PRO A 693 -26.57 -18.13 -19.71
N LEU A 694 -27.31 -17.81 -20.77
CA LEU A 694 -28.65 -17.25 -20.62
C LEU A 694 -29.65 -18.36 -20.27
N SER A 695 -30.59 -18.03 -19.39
CA SER A 695 -31.75 -18.87 -19.09
C SER A 695 -32.99 -18.31 -19.79
N ALA A 696 -33.93 -19.20 -20.14
CA ALA A 696 -35.26 -18.78 -20.56
C ALA A 696 -36.09 -18.37 -19.33
N THR A 697 -37.01 -17.42 -19.52
CA THR A 697 -38.00 -17.01 -18.50
C THR A 697 -38.92 -18.13 -18.06
#